data_AF-A0A4P9ZNU1-F1
#
_entry.id   AF-A0A4P9ZNU1-F1
#
_cell.length_a   1.000
_cell.length_b   1.000
_cell.length_c   1.000
_cell.angle_alpha   90.00
_cell.angle_beta   90.00
_cell.angle_gamma   90.00
#
_symmetry.space_group_name_H-M   'P 1'
#
loop_
_entity.id
_entity.type
_entity.pdbx_description
1 polymer ?
#
loop_
_entity_poly.entity_id
_entity_poly.type
_entity_poly.pdbx_seq_one_letter_code
_entity_poly.pdbx_strand_id
1 'polypeptide(L)'
;MDRSNEALGTRSRAADYATTTTPTAREIKTETESEQALVGLFNFQLHPTILHPHLASTVSSVSTATRLSIRALAVIVETTLEMVRFSTSATVSTPEFMLNTVLQLCLPHSATALLRLAERGTALGAYVMHSSYELAEHFVQTGFQVVADTATYSLRGAEESVRLIDALFGSTETSRALSAIMGLIKREIYDDSDFHALSSRSGTITAFSSFVRALTAFACLQCVTGDRTARRFKLALIRRTLGPPIQPFPRRPIMSNIARFIRYASAAYGSRFMRIFGIQRRLASKRAAALGRIRETRPPLPPRGRRHNHPNHHSFATHTELPLDSILYSSYTNLSSLYEARIRSYRSAGVHYISVDHDLSAIVLTCRGTLGLSDVLTDLFFHYAEFDLPYPDLPRNTGTTRPHYRTHAGVLQSAQLLAASNSPVFRELRDAMLQYPNYGLVFCGHSLGGGVAAILAILWSRRTTTAPSSAPIRWFVTSEASGLPPNRPIHCYAYGVPCVASIDLAIYCRGLITSIANAHDVVPCLSLGLLHDFKNVATILAAEKEPLAEKIVQRTVTTLPSIPVGEYADWFWSLIQTMRASMNTEKLYPPGDVYILDNSPPTKIQAGPRPVRYMSLYRCLDVTSRFFELNFSRSMFTEHSPKAYEDHIAALIRGQPIISEVDNQTYDT
;
A
#
# COMPACT_ATOMS: atom_id res chain seq x y z
N MET A 1 11.48 36.92 80.77
CA MET A 1 10.11 37.42 80.97
C MET A 1 9.23 36.51 80.16
N ASP A 2 8.85 35.39 80.79
CA ASP A 2 7.55 35.21 81.47
C ASP A 2 6.45 35.12 80.40
N ARG A 3 5.59 34.12 80.31
CA ARG A 3 5.09 32.98 81.12
C ARG A 3 4.06 32.32 80.17
N SER A 4 3.63 31.07 80.20
CA SER A 4 3.69 29.96 81.14
C SER A 4 2.78 28.85 80.56
N ASN A 5 3.17 27.58 80.78
CA ASN A 5 2.34 26.43 81.21
C ASN A 5 1.07 26.03 80.43
N GLU A 6 0.61 24.79 80.36
CA GLU A 6 0.98 23.43 80.82
C GLU A 6 -0.04 22.52 80.09
N ALA A 7 0.38 21.47 79.38
CA ALA A 7 0.46 20.08 79.85
C ALA A 7 -0.82 19.23 79.71
N LEU A 8 -0.58 18.00 79.20
CA LEU A 8 -1.27 16.72 79.42
C LEU A 8 -2.56 16.38 78.63
N GLY A 9 -2.52 15.23 77.95
CA GLY A 9 -3.68 14.33 77.87
C GLY A 9 -3.92 13.54 76.58
N THR A 10 -3.14 12.48 76.36
CA THR A 10 -3.58 11.13 75.92
C THR A 10 -4.67 10.89 74.83
N ARG A 11 -4.27 10.00 73.88
CA ARG A 11 -5.02 8.89 73.23
C ARG A 11 -5.92 9.14 71.99
N SER A 12 -5.50 8.45 70.91
CA SER A 12 -6.27 7.51 70.07
C SER A 12 -7.28 8.01 69.02
N ARG A 13 -6.85 7.88 67.76
CA ARG A 13 -7.48 7.13 66.65
C ARG A 13 -8.97 7.35 66.32
N ALA A 14 -9.16 7.85 65.08
CA ALA A 14 -10.12 7.40 64.05
C ALA A 14 -11.41 8.21 63.79
N ALA A 15 -11.49 8.63 62.52
CA ALA A 15 -12.64 8.65 61.60
C ALA A 15 -13.79 9.64 61.82
N ASP A 16 -13.88 10.59 60.88
CA ASP A 16 -14.99 11.51 60.57
C ASP A 16 -14.55 12.23 59.26
N TYR A 17 -15.28 12.42 58.17
CA TYR A 17 -16.69 12.32 57.80
C TYR A 17 -16.77 12.05 56.27
N ALA A 18 -17.78 11.30 55.83
CA ALA A 18 -18.22 11.28 54.43
C ALA A 18 -19.27 12.39 54.21
N THR A 19 -19.05 13.24 53.22
CA THR A 19 -20.10 14.10 52.64
C THR A 19 -20.06 13.98 51.12
N THR A 20 -21.12 13.37 50.60
CA THR A 20 -21.39 13.15 49.18
C THR A 20 -21.81 14.48 48.54
N THR A 21 -20.96 15.09 47.72
CA THR A 21 -21.34 16.22 46.85
C THR A 21 -21.82 15.71 45.50
N THR A 22 -23.09 16.00 45.19
CA THR A 22 -23.67 15.89 43.84
C THR A 22 -22.96 16.83 42.86
N PRO A 23 -22.60 16.37 41.65
CA PRO A 23 -21.84 17.16 40.70
C PRO A 23 -22.66 18.33 40.15
N THR A 24 -22.01 19.47 39.97
CA THR A 24 -22.65 20.70 39.51
C THR A 24 -22.91 20.68 38.00
N ALA A 25 -23.87 21.49 37.51
CA ALA A 25 -24.24 21.57 36.09
C ALA A 25 -23.07 21.93 35.13
N ARG A 26 -21.93 22.40 35.65
CA ARG A 26 -20.67 22.57 34.89
C ARG A 26 -19.92 21.25 34.69
N GLU A 27 -19.93 20.35 35.66
CA GLU A 27 -19.31 19.03 35.58
C GLU A 27 -20.06 18.11 34.61
N ILE A 28 -21.40 18.19 34.60
CA ILE A 28 -22.24 17.47 33.62
C ILE A 28 -21.96 17.97 32.19
N LYS A 29 -21.71 19.28 32.02
CA LYS A 29 -21.37 19.86 30.71
C LYS A 29 -20.00 19.40 30.20
N THR A 30 -19.00 19.31 31.08
CA THR A 30 -17.67 18.78 30.75
C THR A 30 -17.65 17.26 30.52
N GLU A 31 -18.54 16.49 31.18
CA GLU A 31 -18.71 15.06 30.89
C GLU A 31 -19.41 14.83 29.55
N THR A 32 -20.42 15.62 29.17
CA THR A 32 -21.02 15.53 27.82
C THR A 32 -20.09 16.03 26.70
N GLU A 33 -19.22 17.02 26.94
CA GLU A 33 -18.22 17.45 25.96
C GLU A 33 -17.08 16.43 25.80
N SER A 34 -16.73 15.71 26.87
CA SER A 34 -15.75 14.62 26.81
C SER A 34 -16.33 13.32 26.24
N GLU A 35 -17.62 13.03 26.44
CA GLU A 35 -18.33 11.96 25.74
C GLU A 35 -18.54 12.28 24.25
N GLN A 36 -18.84 13.53 23.88
CA GLN A 36 -18.90 13.94 22.47
C GLN A 36 -17.52 13.93 21.81
N ALA A 37 -16.45 14.25 22.55
CA ALA A 37 -15.08 14.03 22.09
C ALA A 37 -14.75 12.53 21.94
N LEU A 38 -15.25 11.67 22.84
CA LEU A 38 -15.11 10.20 22.79
C LEU A 38 -15.90 9.57 21.63
N VAL A 39 -17.05 10.13 21.24
CA VAL A 39 -17.80 9.73 20.05
C VAL A 39 -17.08 10.21 18.77
N GLY A 40 -16.43 11.38 18.80
CA GLY A 40 -15.50 11.81 17.76
C GLY A 40 -14.26 10.90 17.62
N LEU A 41 -13.88 10.20 18.69
CA LEU A 41 -12.71 9.30 18.80
C LEU A 41 -12.96 7.87 18.28
N PHE A 42 -14.19 7.48 17.93
CA PHE A 42 -14.50 6.17 17.35
C PHE A 42 -14.73 6.15 15.83
N ASN A 43 -14.68 7.31 15.15
CA ASN A 43 -14.91 7.38 13.71
C ASN A 43 -13.63 7.14 12.90
N PHE A 44 -13.62 6.00 12.22
CA PHE A 44 -12.62 5.49 11.27
C PHE A 44 -12.52 6.33 9.96
N GLN A 45 -12.83 7.64 9.99
CA GLN A 45 -13.17 8.48 8.82
C GLN A 45 -12.60 9.92 8.89
N LEU A 46 -11.31 10.11 9.18
CA LEU A 46 -10.77 11.46 9.44
C LEU A 46 -10.48 12.33 8.20
N HIS A 47 -10.80 11.88 6.99
CA HIS A 47 -10.86 12.75 5.81
C HIS A 47 -12.26 12.77 5.21
N PRO A 48 -12.86 13.96 5.02
CA PRO A 48 -14.11 14.07 4.29
C PRO A 48 -13.88 13.54 2.88
N THR A 49 -14.82 12.79 2.35
CA THR A 49 -14.91 12.45 0.93
C THR A 49 -15.04 13.72 0.10
N ILE A 50 -14.84 13.64 -1.22
CA ILE A 50 -15.04 14.81 -2.11
C ILE A 50 -16.43 15.42 -1.90
N LEU A 51 -17.44 14.56 -1.74
CA LEU A 51 -18.80 14.96 -1.39
C LEU A 51 -19.03 14.93 0.13
N HIS A 52 -20.06 15.65 0.58
CA HIS A 52 -20.52 15.57 1.97
C HIS A 52 -20.76 14.10 2.38
N PRO A 53 -20.41 13.67 3.62
CA PRO A 53 -20.45 12.26 4.02
C PRO A 53 -21.76 11.53 3.72
N HIS A 54 -22.90 12.20 3.89
CA HIS A 54 -24.21 11.63 3.55
C HIS A 54 -24.37 11.37 2.04
N LEU A 55 -23.97 12.30 1.19
CA LEU A 55 -24.03 12.14 -0.26
C LEU A 55 -23.06 11.05 -0.72
N ALA A 56 -21.84 11.04 -0.20
CA ALA A 56 -20.85 10.02 -0.52
C ALA A 56 -21.32 8.60 -0.12
N SER A 57 -21.92 8.46 1.06
CA SER A 57 -22.49 7.18 1.51
C SER A 57 -23.68 6.72 0.64
N THR A 58 -24.47 7.68 0.15
CA THR A 58 -25.60 7.41 -0.76
C THR A 58 -25.07 6.96 -2.12
N VAL A 59 -24.07 7.67 -2.66
CA VAL A 59 -23.41 7.30 -3.93
C VAL A 59 -22.83 5.89 -3.84
N SER A 60 -22.15 5.52 -2.75
CA SER A 60 -21.61 4.16 -2.59
C SER A 60 -22.69 3.10 -2.43
N SER A 61 -23.77 3.40 -1.72
CA SER A 61 -24.89 2.47 -1.55
C SER A 61 -25.59 2.20 -2.88
N VAL A 62 -25.91 3.28 -3.62
CA VAL A 62 -26.49 3.21 -4.97
C VAL A 62 -25.54 2.49 -5.92
N SER A 63 -24.26 2.85 -5.95
CA SER A 63 -23.29 2.21 -6.83
C SER A 63 -23.14 0.72 -6.53
N THR A 64 -23.16 0.32 -5.26
CA THR A 64 -23.11 -1.10 -4.88
C THR A 64 -24.35 -1.85 -5.31
N ALA A 65 -25.54 -1.27 -5.11
CA ALA A 65 -26.79 -1.84 -5.60
C ALA A 65 -26.79 -1.96 -7.13
N THR A 66 -26.39 -0.92 -7.85
CA THR A 66 -26.31 -0.91 -9.32
C THR A 66 -25.32 -1.96 -9.84
N ARG A 67 -24.14 -2.11 -9.23
CA ARG A 67 -23.19 -3.18 -9.59
C ARG A 67 -23.77 -4.57 -9.37
N LEU A 68 -24.46 -4.80 -8.25
CA LEU A 68 -25.13 -6.07 -7.98
C LEU A 68 -26.20 -6.36 -9.05
N SER A 69 -26.99 -5.35 -9.43
CA SER A 69 -28.00 -5.45 -10.48
C SER A 69 -27.39 -5.74 -11.85
N ILE A 70 -26.27 -5.08 -12.21
CA ILE A 70 -25.55 -5.34 -13.47
C ILE A 70 -25.03 -6.77 -13.51
N ARG A 71 -24.48 -7.28 -12.39
CA ARG A 71 -24.03 -8.68 -12.31
C ARG A 71 -25.18 -9.67 -12.42
N ALA A 72 -26.31 -9.41 -11.76
CA ALA A 72 -27.50 -10.23 -11.89
C ALA A 72 -28.02 -10.23 -13.33
N LEU A 73 -28.04 -9.07 -13.98
CA LEU A 73 -28.40 -8.93 -15.39
C LEU A 73 -27.44 -9.69 -16.31
N ALA A 74 -26.13 -9.67 -16.04
CA ALA A 74 -25.15 -10.43 -16.80
C ALA A 74 -25.46 -11.93 -16.78
N VAL A 75 -25.77 -12.49 -15.62
CA VAL A 75 -26.17 -13.91 -15.50
C VAL A 75 -27.45 -14.18 -16.29
N ILE A 76 -28.45 -13.29 -16.22
CA ILE A 76 -29.72 -13.45 -16.96
C ILE A 76 -29.47 -13.40 -18.48
N VAL A 77 -28.66 -12.45 -18.95
CA VAL A 77 -28.36 -12.28 -20.38
C VAL A 77 -27.56 -13.48 -20.89
N GLU A 78 -26.56 -13.95 -20.15
CA GLU A 78 -25.75 -15.11 -20.50
C GLU A 78 -26.62 -16.37 -20.61
N THR A 79 -27.43 -16.66 -19.58
CA THR A 79 -28.36 -17.82 -19.59
C THR A 79 -29.41 -17.73 -20.70
N THR A 80 -29.92 -16.54 -21.00
CA THR A 80 -30.89 -16.34 -22.08
C THR A 80 -30.24 -16.55 -23.45
N LEU A 81 -29.04 -16.01 -23.66
CA LEU A 81 -28.31 -16.17 -24.92
C LEU A 81 -27.88 -17.62 -25.13
N GLU A 82 -27.49 -18.35 -24.08
CA GLU A 82 -27.23 -19.79 -24.16
C GLU A 82 -28.49 -20.58 -24.51
N MET A 83 -29.62 -20.27 -23.88
CA MET A 83 -30.90 -20.91 -24.19
C MET A 83 -31.32 -20.66 -25.65
N VAL A 84 -31.19 -19.42 -26.14
CA VAL A 84 -31.50 -19.06 -27.52
C VAL A 84 -30.52 -19.74 -28.48
N ARG A 85 -29.22 -19.78 -28.15
CA ARG A 85 -28.20 -20.49 -28.95
C ARG A 85 -28.55 -21.97 -29.06
N PHE A 86 -28.89 -22.63 -27.96
CA PHE A 86 -29.28 -24.04 -27.93
C PHE A 86 -30.55 -24.28 -28.77
N SER A 87 -31.59 -23.46 -28.57
CA SER A 87 -32.84 -23.56 -29.34
C SER A 87 -32.63 -23.34 -30.84
N THR A 88 -31.77 -22.39 -31.21
CA THR A 88 -31.50 -22.08 -32.62
C THR A 88 -30.65 -23.16 -33.27
N SER A 89 -29.63 -23.70 -32.59
CA SER A 89 -28.86 -24.86 -33.08
C SER A 89 -29.76 -26.10 -33.27
N ALA A 90 -30.70 -26.35 -32.35
CA ALA A 90 -31.70 -27.41 -32.49
C ALA A 90 -32.66 -27.20 -33.68
N THR A 91 -32.94 -25.94 -34.04
CA THR A 91 -33.83 -25.61 -35.17
C THR A 91 -33.10 -25.66 -36.51
N VAL A 92 -31.88 -25.14 -36.57
CA VAL A 92 -31.02 -25.13 -37.78
C VAL A 92 -30.60 -26.55 -38.19
N SER A 93 -30.57 -27.48 -37.23
CA SER A 93 -30.36 -28.91 -37.49
C SER A 93 -31.56 -29.66 -38.04
N THR A 94 -32.70 -28.98 -38.25
CA THR A 94 -33.85 -29.60 -38.93
C THR A 94 -33.69 -29.54 -40.46
N PRO A 95 -33.96 -30.65 -41.17
CA PRO A 95 -33.80 -30.71 -42.63
C PRO A 95 -34.80 -29.79 -43.37
N GLU A 96 -35.98 -29.52 -42.81
CA GLU A 96 -37.03 -28.68 -43.41
C GLU A 96 -36.64 -27.19 -43.46
N PHE A 97 -36.03 -26.65 -42.39
CA PHE A 97 -35.60 -25.26 -42.32
C PHE A 97 -34.49 -24.96 -43.35
N MET A 98 -33.58 -25.91 -43.54
CA MET A 98 -32.47 -25.77 -44.47
C MET A 98 -32.89 -25.90 -45.92
N LEU A 99 -33.84 -26.79 -46.24
CA LEU A 99 -34.41 -26.89 -47.59
C LEU A 99 -34.99 -25.54 -48.04
N ASN A 100 -35.76 -24.89 -47.16
CA ASN A 100 -36.30 -23.55 -47.42
C ASN A 100 -35.21 -22.48 -47.54
N THR A 101 -34.15 -22.54 -46.73
CA THR A 101 -33.04 -21.57 -46.77
C THR A 101 -32.20 -21.70 -48.06
N VAL A 102 -31.89 -22.92 -48.48
CA VAL A 102 -31.18 -23.20 -49.75
C VAL A 102 -32.01 -22.77 -50.96
N LEU A 103 -33.33 -23.00 -50.92
CA LEU A 103 -34.28 -22.54 -51.94
C LEU A 103 -34.31 -21.02 -52.09
N GLN A 104 -34.14 -20.27 -51.01
CA GLN A 104 -34.13 -18.80 -51.04
C GLN A 104 -32.78 -18.21 -51.44
N LEU A 105 -31.66 -18.87 -51.13
CA LEU A 105 -30.31 -18.36 -51.41
C LEU A 105 -29.81 -18.72 -52.83
N CYS A 106 -30.38 -19.72 -53.49
CA CYS A 106 -30.01 -20.08 -54.85
C CYS A 106 -30.82 -19.30 -55.90
N LEU A 107 -30.13 -18.79 -56.93
CA LEU A 107 -30.78 -18.28 -58.15
C LEU A 107 -31.68 -19.39 -58.76
N PRO A 108 -32.84 -19.05 -59.35
CA PRO A 108 -33.88 -20.02 -59.72
C PRO A 108 -33.42 -21.12 -60.69
N HIS A 109 -32.34 -20.90 -61.46
CA HIS A 109 -31.77 -21.90 -62.38
C HIS A 109 -30.79 -22.89 -61.72
N SER A 110 -30.15 -22.51 -60.61
CA SER A 110 -29.18 -23.37 -59.89
C SER A 110 -29.86 -24.26 -58.85
N ALA A 111 -30.93 -23.76 -58.24
CA ALA A 111 -31.72 -24.47 -57.22
C ALA A 111 -32.33 -25.77 -57.77
N THR A 112 -32.85 -25.74 -59.00
CA THR A 112 -33.50 -26.89 -59.65
C THR A 112 -32.51 -27.99 -60.04
N ALA A 113 -31.26 -27.65 -60.39
CA ALA A 113 -30.21 -28.63 -60.68
C ALA A 113 -29.68 -29.31 -59.40
N LEU A 114 -29.51 -28.55 -58.32
CA LEU A 114 -29.12 -29.06 -57.00
C LEU A 114 -30.20 -29.96 -56.38
N LEU A 115 -31.48 -29.58 -56.49
CA LEU A 115 -32.61 -30.40 -56.05
C LEU A 115 -32.66 -31.74 -56.79
N ARG A 116 -32.44 -31.76 -58.11
CA ARG A 116 -32.39 -33.02 -58.88
C ARG A 116 -31.20 -33.91 -58.53
N LEU A 117 -30.08 -33.33 -58.08
CA LEU A 117 -28.90 -34.06 -57.60
C LEU A 117 -29.11 -34.63 -56.18
N ALA A 118 -29.84 -33.91 -55.34
CA ALA A 118 -30.25 -34.33 -54.00
C ALA A 118 -31.35 -35.42 -54.03
N GLU A 119 -32.39 -35.27 -54.85
CA GLU A 119 -33.49 -36.22 -55.03
C GLU A 119 -33.03 -37.58 -55.58
N ARG A 120 -31.92 -37.61 -56.34
CA ARG A 120 -31.38 -38.85 -56.91
C ARG A 120 -30.52 -39.68 -55.93
N GLY A 121 -30.39 -39.26 -54.67
CA GLY A 121 -29.63 -40.02 -53.66
C GLY A 121 -28.14 -40.18 -53.98
N THR A 122 -27.54 -39.21 -54.69
CA THR A 122 -26.12 -39.26 -55.07
C THR A 122 -25.21 -38.82 -53.93
N ALA A 123 -24.05 -39.47 -53.75
CA ALA A 123 -23.09 -39.16 -52.68
C ALA A 123 -22.63 -37.68 -52.67
N LEU A 124 -22.57 -37.05 -53.85
CA LEU A 124 -22.24 -35.63 -54.00
C LEU A 124 -23.33 -34.71 -53.44
N GLY A 125 -24.61 -35.05 -53.63
CA GLY A 125 -25.74 -34.29 -53.07
C GLY A 125 -25.78 -34.37 -51.54
N ALA A 126 -25.52 -35.55 -50.98
CA ALA A 126 -25.42 -35.73 -49.52
C ALA A 126 -24.24 -34.94 -48.91
N TYR A 127 -23.08 -34.94 -49.59
CA TYR A 127 -21.91 -34.17 -49.16
C TYR A 127 -22.16 -32.66 -49.15
N VAL A 128 -22.73 -32.11 -50.24
CA VAL A 128 -23.04 -30.67 -50.31
C VAL A 128 -24.04 -30.25 -49.24
N MET A 129 -25.06 -31.08 -48.96
CA MET A 129 -26.03 -30.81 -47.89
C MET A 129 -25.37 -30.84 -46.51
N HIS A 130 -24.48 -31.81 -46.25
CA HIS A 130 -23.79 -31.93 -44.97
C HIS A 130 -22.80 -30.77 -44.73
N SER A 131 -21.99 -30.40 -45.72
CA SER A 131 -21.08 -29.24 -45.59
C SER A 131 -21.84 -27.92 -45.45
N SER A 132 -23.01 -27.77 -46.10
CA SER A 132 -23.86 -26.59 -45.92
C SER A 132 -24.46 -26.53 -44.51
N TYR A 133 -24.81 -27.69 -43.94
CA TYR A 133 -25.26 -27.84 -42.56
C TYR A 133 -24.17 -27.42 -41.57
N GLU A 134 -22.96 -27.97 -41.69
CA GLU A 134 -21.84 -27.62 -40.82
C GLU A 134 -21.48 -26.13 -40.92
N LEU A 135 -21.54 -25.55 -42.11
CA LEU A 135 -21.25 -24.14 -42.33
C LEU A 135 -22.33 -23.23 -41.70
N ALA A 136 -23.61 -23.54 -41.92
CA ALA A 136 -24.72 -22.77 -41.35
C ALA A 136 -24.73 -22.85 -39.82
N GLU A 137 -24.48 -24.04 -39.26
CA GLU A 137 -24.33 -24.24 -37.83
C GLU A 137 -23.16 -23.41 -37.26
N HIS A 138 -21.99 -23.45 -37.90
CA HIS A 138 -20.85 -22.63 -37.48
C HIS A 138 -21.14 -21.13 -37.57
N PHE A 139 -21.81 -20.63 -38.62
CA PHE A 139 -22.17 -19.21 -38.72
C PHE A 139 -23.12 -18.77 -37.62
N VAL A 140 -24.13 -19.60 -37.31
CA VAL A 140 -25.08 -19.32 -36.24
C VAL A 140 -24.40 -19.36 -34.87
N GLN A 141 -23.59 -20.40 -34.60
CA GLN A 141 -22.82 -20.50 -33.36
C GLN A 141 -21.87 -19.32 -33.17
N THR A 142 -21.15 -18.93 -34.23
CA THR A 142 -20.23 -17.79 -34.22
C THR A 142 -20.99 -16.47 -34.02
N GLY A 143 -22.13 -16.29 -34.68
CA GLY A 143 -22.99 -15.12 -34.50
C GLY A 143 -23.46 -14.96 -33.05
N PHE A 144 -23.93 -16.04 -32.41
CA PHE A 144 -24.29 -16.02 -31.00
C PHE A 144 -23.10 -15.79 -30.08
N GLN A 145 -21.94 -16.37 -30.39
CA GLN A 145 -20.71 -16.15 -29.64
C GLN A 145 -20.32 -14.65 -29.66
N VAL A 146 -20.34 -14.02 -30.83
CA VAL A 146 -20.05 -12.58 -30.99
C VAL A 146 -21.04 -11.72 -30.19
N VAL A 147 -22.34 -12.07 -30.23
CA VAL A 147 -23.37 -11.34 -29.46
C VAL A 147 -23.17 -11.51 -27.96
N ALA A 148 -22.87 -12.73 -27.49
CA ALA A 148 -22.63 -13.02 -26.08
C ALA A 148 -21.37 -12.31 -25.56
N ASP A 149 -20.28 -12.35 -26.31
CA ASP A 149 -19.04 -11.66 -25.98
C ASP A 149 -19.29 -10.14 -25.93
N THR A 150 -19.96 -9.58 -26.94
CA THR A 150 -20.30 -8.15 -27.00
C THR A 150 -21.16 -7.71 -25.83
N ALA A 151 -22.21 -8.48 -25.49
CA ALA A 151 -23.07 -8.21 -24.35
C ALA A 151 -22.28 -8.22 -23.04
N THR A 152 -21.43 -9.23 -22.85
CA THR A 152 -20.58 -9.38 -21.66
C THR A 152 -19.59 -8.23 -21.52
N TYR A 153 -18.92 -7.83 -22.60
CA TYR A 153 -18.03 -6.66 -22.61
C TYR A 153 -18.78 -5.38 -22.26
N SER A 154 -20.00 -5.19 -22.80
CA SER A 154 -20.80 -4.00 -22.52
C SER A 154 -21.22 -3.90 -21.05
N LEU A 155 -21.66 -5.01 -20.44
CA LEU A 155 -22.07 -5.07 -19.04
C LEU A 155 -20.89 -4.89 -18.09
N ARG A 156 -19.74 -5.50 -18.41
CA ARG A 156 -18.50 -5.29 -17.65
C ARG A 156 -18.03 -3.83 -17.74
N GLY A 157 -18.15 -3.20 -18.90
CA GLY A 157 -17.86 -1.78 -19.09
C GLY A 157 -18.78 -0.87 -18.26
N ALA A 158 -20.07 -1.19 -18.21
CA ALA A 158 -21.04 -0.49 -17.37
C ALA A 158 -20.73 -0.67 -15.87
N GLU A 159 -20.40 -1.89 -15.42
CA GLU A 159 -20.02 -2.17 -14.02
C GLU A 159 -18.80 -1.35 -13.62
N GLU A 160 -17.76 -1.32 -14.45
CA GLU A 160 -16.53 -0.58 -14.16
C GLU A 160 -16.77 0.93 -14.15
N SER A 161 -17.67 1.44 -15.00
CA SER A 161 -18.07 2.85 -14.99
C SER A 161 -18.73 3.24 -13.66
N VAL A 162 -19.64 2.40 -13.15
CA VAL A 162 -20.27 2.59 -11.83
C VAL A 162 -19.23 2.51 -10.71
N ARG A 163 -18.27 1.59 -10.83
CA ARG A 163 -17.16 1.46 -9.87
C ARG A 163 -16.27 2.70 -9.86
N LEU A 164 -15.99 3.31 -11.00
CA LEU A 164 -15.23 4.55 -11.08
C LEU A 164 -15.98 5.71 -10.42
N ILE A 165 -17.29 5.81 -10.61
CA ILE A 165 -18.13 6.83 -9.94
C ILE A 165 -18.07 6.66 -8.41
N ASP A 166 -18.22 5.42 -7.92
CA ASP A 166 -18.07 5.09 -6.50
C ASP A 166 -16.67 5.41 -5.96
N ALA A 167 -15.63 5.09 -6.74
CA ALA A 167 -14.24 5.38 -6.38
C ALA A 167 -13.96 6.88 -6.27
N LEU A 168 -14.57 7.73 -7.10
CA LEU A 168 -14.36 9.18 -7.10
C LEU A 168 -15.24 9.90 -6.07
N PHE A 169 -16.53 9.58 -6.03
CA PHE A 169 -17.53 10.37 -5.31
C PHE A 169 -18.19 9.64 -4.14
N GLY A 170 -17.97 8.32 -4.04
CA GLY A 170 -18.49 7.49 -2.96
C GLY A 170 -17.72 7.65 -1.64
N SER A 171 -18.14 6.91 -0.62
CA SER A 171 -17.47 6.82 0.69
C SER A 171 -16.23 5.91 0.67
N THR A 172 -15.45 5.99 -0.41
CA THR A 172 -14.29 5.15 -0.69
C THR A 172 -12.98 5.76 -0.19
N GLU A 173 -11.96 4.91 -0.02
CA GLU A 173 -10.60 5.36 0.32
C GLU A 173 -10.00 6.23 -0.78
N THR A 174 -10.31 5.94 -2.04
CA THR A 174 -9.92 6.75 -3.21
C THR A 174 -10.53 8.15 -3.16
N SER A 175 -11.83 8.29 -2.85
CA SER A 175 -12.46 9.61 -2.70
C SER A 175 -11.86 10.41 -1.53
N ARG A 176 -11.56 9.74 -0.41
CA ARG A 176 -10.88 10.36 0.74
C ARG A 176 -9.43 10.76 0.43
N ALA A 177 -8.69 9.93 -0.30
CA ALA A 177 -7.34 10.23 -0.75
C ALA A 177 -7.33 11.41 -1.72
N LEU A 178 -8.28 11.46 -2.67
CA LEU A 178 -8.45 12.59 -3.58
C LEU A 178 -8.82 13.88 -2.83
N SER A 179 -9.73 13.82 -1.87
CA SER A 179 -10.09 14.96 -1.02
C SER A 179 -8.92 15.45 -0.16
N ALA A 180 -8.11 14.53 0.38
CA ALA A 180 -6.86 14.87 1.05
C ALA A 180 -5.92 15.61 0.09
N ILE A 181 -5.68 15.08 -1.11
CA ILE A 181 -4.89 15.74 -2.16
C ILE A 181 -5.46 17.13 -2.49
N MET A 182 -6.79 17.30 -2.57
CA MET A 182 -7.42 18.60 -2.81
C MET A 182 -7.16 19.60 -1.68
N GLY A 183 -7.32 19.17 -0.42
CA GLY A 183 -7.03 20.01 0.74
C GLY A 183 -5.54 20.41 0.82
N LEU A 184 -4.67 19.52 0.35
CA LEU A 184 -3.22 19.72 0.33
C LEU A 184 -2.76 20.63 -0.79
N ILE A 185 -3.26 20.44 -2.02
CA ILE A 185 -3.06 21.37 -3.14
C ILE A 185 -3.51 22.78 -2.72
N LYS A 186 -4.67 22.89 -2.07
CA LYS A 186 -5.16 24.19 -1.57
C LYS A 186 -4.27 24.79 -0.47
N ARG A 187 -3.53 23.99 0.31
CA ARG A 187 -2.66 24.49 1.39
C ARG A 187 -1.26 24.85 0.88
N GLU A 188 -0.69 24.01 0.02
CA GLU A 188 0.71 24.09 -0.39
C GLU A 188 0.91 24.88 -1.69
N ILE A 189 -0.04 24.79 -2.61
CA ILE A 189 0.08 25.38 -3.95
C ILE A 189 -0.61 26.76 -4.01
N TYR A 190 -1.48 27.09 -3.05
CA TYR A 190 -2.17 28.37 -3.01
C TYR A 190 -1.29 29.53 -2.55
N ASP A 191 -0.15 29.29 -1.88
CA ASP A 191 0.82 30.35 -1.52
C ASP A 191 1.90 30.57 -2.61
N ASP A 192 1.83 29.85 -3.73
CA ASP A 192 2.84 29.94 -4.80
C ASP A 192 2.37 30.85 -5.95
N SER A 193 3.21 31.84 -6.29
CA SER A 193 2.93 32.91 -7.26
C SER A 193 2.52 32.39 -8.65
N ASP A 194 3.07 31.26 -9.10
CA ASP A 194 2.81 30.74 -10.46
C ASP A 194 1.43 30.07 -10.55
N PHE A 195 1.00 29.40 -9.48
CA PHE A 195 -0.34 28.85 -9.42
C PHE A 195 -1.37 29.92 -9.04
N HIS A 196 -0.95 30.95 -8.30
CA HIS A 196 -1.73 32.17 -8.14
C HIS A 196 -1.97 32.87 -9.48
N ALA A 197 -1.02 32.88 -10.42
CA ALA A 197 -1.21 33.41 -11.77
C ALA A 197 -2.22 32.57 -12.60
N LEU A 198 -2.16 31.24 -12.48
CA LEU A 198 -3.14 30.33 -13.11
C LEU A 198 -4.54 30.44 -12.48
N SER A 199 -4.62 30.50 -11.16
CA SER A 199 -5.88 30.60 -10.41
C SER A 199 -6.51 31.99 -10.45
N SER A 200 -5.70 33.06 -10.57
CA SER A 200 -6.20 34.44 -10.74
C SER A 200 -6.75 34.70 -12.15
N ARG A 201 -6.23 34.03 -13.19
CA ARG A 201 -6.77 34.13 -14.56
C ARG A 201 -8.03 33.30 -14.80
N SER A 202 -8.27 32.21 -14.06
CA SER A 202 -9.35 31.26 -14.40
C SER A 202 -10.08 30.59 -13.22
N GLY A 203 -9.76 30.94 -11.98
CA GLY A 203 -10.39 30.38 -10.77
C GLY A 203 -9.77 29.06 -10.28
N THR A 204 -9.89 28.79 -8.98
CA THR A 204 -9.30 27.62 -8.29
C THR A 204 -9.75 26.27 -8.86
N ILE A 205 -11.03 26.19 -9.28
CA ILE A 205 -11.61 24.97 -9.85
C ILE A 205 -10.95 24.63 -11.19
N THR A 206 -10.66 25.63 -12.02
CA THR A 206 -10.01 25.44 -13.32
C THR A 206 -8.56 25.01 -13.16
N ALA A 207 -7.82 25.60 -12.22
CA ALA A 207 -6.44 25.20 -11.95
C ALA A 207 -6.34 23.74 -11.44
N PHE A 208 -7.29 23.30 -10.61
CA PHE A 208 -7.42 21.90 -10.21
C PHE A 208 -7.78 20.97 -11.38
N SER A 209 -8.75 21.37 -12.21
CA SER A 209 -9.12 20.64 -13.43
C SER A 209 -7.90 20.43 -14.34
N SER A 210 -7.08 21.47 -14.54
CA SER A 210 -5.82 21.37 -15.28
C SER A 210 -4.82 20.42 -14.64
N PHE A 211 -4.68 20.43 -13.31
CA PHE A 211 -3.82 19.50 -12.58
C PHE A 211 -4.27 18.04 -12.74
N VAL A 212 -5.57 17.76 -12.59
CA VAL A 212 -6.12 16.42 -12.77
C VAL A 212 -5.97 15.94 -14.23
N ARG A 213 -6.19 16.83 -15.21
CA ARG A 213 -5.94 16.53 -16.63
C ARG A 213 -4.47 16.20 -16.88
N ALA A 214 -3.56 16.94 -16.29
CA ALA A 214 -2.13 16.70 -16.41
C ALA A 214 -1.71 15.35 -15.81
N LEU A 215 -2.21 15.03 -14.63
CA LEU A 215 -1.98 13.73 -13.99
C LEU A 215 -2.52 12.57 -14.86
N THR A 216 -3.70 12.76 -15.43
CA THR A 216 -4.35 11.79 -16.32
C THR A 216 -3.55 11.60 -17.62
N ALA A 217 -3.11 12.69 -18.24
CA ALA A 217 -2.26 12.65 -19.43
C ALA A 217 -0.92 11.96 -19.13
N PHE A 218 -0.29 12.26 -17.99
CA PHE A 218 0.95 11.61 -17.57
C PHE A 218 0.77 10.11 -17.31
N ALA A 219 -0.33 9.70 -16.65
CA ALA A 219 -0.67 8.30 -16.46
C ALA A 219 -0.90 7.57 -17.80
N CYS A 220 -1.54 8.22 -18.77
CA CYS A 220 -1.69 7.70 -20.13
C CYS A 220 -0.35 7.51 -20.82
N LEU A 221 0.56 8.49 -20.74
CA LEU A 221 1.92 8.39 -21.25
C LEU A 221 2.68 7.22 -20.62
N GLN A 222 2.58 7.04 -19.30
CA GLN A 222 3.21 5.92 -18.60
C GLN A 222 2.64 4.56 -19.02
N CYS A 223 1.33 4.48 -19.25
CA CYS A 223 0.69 3.24 -19.69
C CYS A 223 1.26 2.78 -21.05
N VAL A 224 1.42 3.70 -22.00
CA VAL A 224 1.94 3.38 -23.34
C VAL A 224 3.47 3.21 -23.37
N THR A 225 4.18 3.92 -22.49
CA THR A 225 5.67 3.91 -22.46
C THR A 225 6.25 3.02 -21.36
N GLY A 226 5.40 2.25 -20.67
CA GLY A 226 5.75 1.48 -19.48
C GLY A 226 6.88 0.49 -19.71
N ASP A 227 6.81 -0.30 -20.78
CA ASP A 227 7.83 -1.30 -21.11
C ASP A 227 9.20 -0.67 -21.37
N ARG A 228 9.24 0.45 -22.11
CA ARG A 228 10.48 1.19 -22.38
C ARG A 228 11.04 1.84 -21.12
N THR A 229 10.16 2.29 -20.22
CA THR A 229 10.55 2.84 -18.92
C THR A 229 11.12 1.74 -18.01
N ALA A 230 10.46 0.58 -17.91
CA ALA A 230 10.87 -0.53 -17.05
C ALA A 230 12.29 -1.02 -17.38
N ARG A 231 12.67 -1.04 -18.67
CA ARG A 231 14.02 -1.42 -19.13
C ARG A 231 15.14 -0.49 -18.65
N ARG A 232 14.82 0.74 -18.21
CA ARG A 232 15.81 1.69 -17.68
C ARG A 232 16.20 1.38 -16.23
N PHE A 233 15.38 0.64 -15.49
CA PHE A 233 15.63 0.41 -14.08
C PHE A 233 16.75 -0.62 -13.86
N LYS A 234 17.74 -0.23 -13.07
CA LYS A 234 18.87 -1.09 -12.69
C LYS A 234 18.49 -1.92 -11.47
N LEU A 235 17.99 -3.13 -11.71
CA LEU A 235 17.53 -4.07 -10.69
C LEU A 235 18.42 -5.32 -10.67
N ALA A 236 18.83 -5.76 -9.47
CA ALA A 236 19.60 -6.99 -9.29
C ALA A 236 18.75 -8.04 -8.58
N LEU A 237 18.49 -9.18 -9.24
CA LEU A 237 17.70 -10.27 -8.66
C LEU A 237 18.43 -10.91 -7.47
N ILE A 238 17.76 -10.97 -6.31
CA ILE A 238 18.26 -11.65 -5.12
C ILE A 238 17.84 -13.12 -5.18
N ARG A 239 18.81 -14.00 -5.40
CA ARG A 239 18.58 -15.45 -5.39
C ARG A 239 18.61 -15.97 -3.96
N ARG A 240 17.78 -16.99 -3.69
CA ARG A 240 17.65 -17.66 -2.38
C ARG A 240 18.99 -18.20 -1.83
N THR A 241 19.95 -18.50 -2.71
CA THR A 241 21.27 -19.06 -2.39
C THR A 241 22.41 -18.05 -2.36
N LEU A 242 22.24 -16.87 -2.98
CA LEU A 242 23.21 -15.78 -2.97
C LEU A 242 22.56 -14.57 -2.29
N GLY A 243 22.54 -14.60 -0.96
CA GLY A 243 22.29 -13.38 -0.18
C GLY A 243 23.40 -12.35 -0.43
N PRO A 244 23.19 -11.06 -0.06
CA PRO A 244 24.28 -10.10 -0.07
C PRO A 244 25.47 -10.66 0.73
N PRO A 245 26.73 -10.37 0.33
CA PRO A 245 27.93 -10.95 0.96
C PRO A 245 28.02 -10.67 2.47
N ILE A 246 27.28 -9.67 2.97
CA ILE A 246 27.13 -9.36 4.39
C ILE A 246 25.63 -9.30 4.71
N GLN A 247 25.17 -10.14 5.64
CA GLN A 247 23.77 -10.15 6.08
C GLN A 247 23.53 -9.05 7.14
N PRO A 248 22.45 -8.26 7.01
CA PRO A 248 22.08 -7.29 8.03
C PRO A 248 21.71 -7.97 9.34
N PHE A 249 21.71 -7.22 10.45
CA PHE A 249 21.26 -7.75 11.73
C PHE A 249 19.72 -7.92 11.73
N PRO A 250 19.17 -9.00 12.31
CA PRO A 250 19.84 -10.20 12.84
C PRO A 250 20.48 -11.06 11.75
N ARG A 251 21.57 -11.78 12.05
CA ARG A 251 22.35 -12.58 11.08
C ARG A 251 21.60 -13.84 10.62
N ARG A 252 20.53 -13.62 9.86
CA ARG A 252 19.71 -14.63 9.18
C ARG A 252 19.55 -14.19 7.71
N PRO A 253 19.21 -15.11 6.80
CA PRO A 253 18.98 -14.78 5.40
C PRO A 253 18.02 -13.60 5.25
N ILE A 254 18.33 -12.65 4.37
CA ILE A 254 17.59 -11.39 4.23
C ILE A 254 16.08 -11.61 4.01
N MET A 255 15.71 -12.60 3.20
CA MET A 255 14.32 -12.97 2.95
C MET A 255 13.60 -13.42 4.24
N SER A 256 14.30 -14.11 5.14
CA SER A 256 13.74 -14.51 6.43
C SER A 256 13.50 -13.31 7.35
N ASN A 257 14.40 -12.33 7.34
CA ASN A 257 14.23 -11.11 8.15
C ASN A 257 13.11 -10.24 7.60
N ILE A 258 13.05 -10.03 6.28
CA ILE A 258 11.95 -9.34 5.60
C ILE A 258 10.60 -9.97 5.97
N ALA A 259 10.53 -11.31 5.98
CA ALA A 259 9.32 -12.03 6.36
C ALA A 259 8.98 -11.98 7.86
N ARG A 260 10.00 -11.93 8.73
CA ARG A 260 9.79 -11.85 10.17
C ARG A 260 9.30 -10.45 10.55
N PHE A 261 9.97 -9.40 10.10
CA PHE A 261 9.71 -8.03 10.57
C PHE A 261 8.51 -7.35 9.90
N ILE A 262 8.05 -7.81 8.72
CA ILE A 262 6.75 -7.33 8.20
C ILE A 262 5.61 -7.68 9.16
N ARG A 263 5.67 -8.84 9.82
CA ARG A 263 4.64 -9.26 10.80
C ARG A 263 4.58 -8.33 12.00
N TYR A 264 5.73 -7.84 12.47
CA TYR A 264 5.78 -6.82 13.53
C TYR A 264 5.11 -5.54 13.05
N ALA A 265 5.52 -5.05 11.87
CA ALA A 265 4.98 -3.82 11.29
C ALA A 265 3.45 -3.88 11.09
N SER A 266 2.92 -4.99 10.56
CA SER A 266 1.47 -5.22 10.41
C SER A 266 0.75 -5.36 11.76
N ALA A 267 1.34 -6.07 12.72
CA ALA A 267 0.76 -6.29 14.04
C ALA A 267 0.55 -4.98 14.82
N ALA A 268 1.40 -3.97 14.60
CA ALA A 268 1.31 -2.69 15.28
C ALA A 268 -0.01 -1.95 15.04
N TYR A 269 -0.68 -2.21 13.90
CA TYR A 269 -1.98 -1.64 13.55
C TYR A 269 -3.12 -2.09 14.48
N GLY A 270 -2.96 -3.22 15.17
CA GLY A 270 -3.90 -3.71 16.17
C GLY A 270 -5.02 -4.60 15.61
N SER A 271 -5.78 -5.18 16.54
CA SER A 271 -6.72 -6.28 16.30
C SER A 271 -7.87 -5.95 15.35
N ARG A 272 -8.44 -4.74 15.45
CA ARG A 272 -9.55 -4.29 14.58
C ARG A 272 -9.10 -4.19 13.12
N PHE A 273 -7.97 -3.51 12.88
CA PHE A 273 -7.40 -3.37 11.55
C PHE A 273 -7.06 -4.74 10.94
N MET A 274 -6.37 -5.59 11.70
CA MET A 274 -6.00 -6.93 11.25
C MET A 274 -7.21 -7.80 10.87
N ARG A 275 -8.34 -7.64 11.57
CA ARG A 275 -9.59 -8.34 11.27
C ARG A 275 -10.24 -7.83 9.98
N ILE A 276 -10.33 -6.51 9.83
CA ILE A 276 -10.93 -5.87 8.65
C ILE A 276 -10.16 -6.25 7.38
N PHE A 277 -8.83 -6.21 7.43
CA PHE A 277 -7.98 -6.49 6.27
C PHE A 277 -7.59 -7.97 6.13
N GLY A 278 -8.19 -8.88 6.93
CA GLY A 278 -7.94 -10.32 6.82
C GLY A 278 -6.47 -10.73 7.00
N ILE A 279 -5.68 -9.94 7.74
CA ILE A 279 -4.25 -10.21 8.03
C ILE A 279 -4.13 -11.31 9.09
N GLN A 280 -5.14 -11.47 9.94
CA GLN A 280 -5.11 -12.41 11.06
C GLN A 280 -5.02 -13.85 10.55
N ARG A 281 -3.80 -14.40 10.56
CA ARG A 281 -3.59 -15.82 10.25
C ARG A 281 -4.29 -16.65 11.32
N ARG A 282 -5.13 -17.60 10.90
CA ARG A 282 -5.63 -18.71 11.76
C ARG A 282 -4.47 -19.66 12.10
N LEU A 283 -3.44 -19.16 12.77
CA LEU A 283 -2.25 -19.94 13.17
C LEU A 283 -2.49 -20.79 14.42
N ALA A 284 -3.57 -20.54 15.15
CA ALA A 284 -3.92 -21.31 16.34
C ALA A 284 -4.35 -22.76 16.05
N SER A 285 -4.82 -23.09 14.83
CA SER A 285 -5.37 -24.43 14.55
C SER A 285 -4.37 -25.42 13.95
N LYS A 286 -3.44 -25.01 13.08
CA LYS A 286 -2.60 -25.97 12.33
C LYS A 286 -1.37 -26.48 13.07
N ARG A 287 -0.73 -25.65 13.91
CA ARG A 287 0.44 -26.07 14.70
C ARG A 287 0.02 -26.81 15.98
N ALA A 288 -1.13 -26.46 16.55
CA ALA A 288 -1.74 -27.22 17.67
C ALA A 288 -2.29 -28.58 17.21
N ALA A 289 -2.90 -28.66 16.02
CA ALA A 289 -3.34 -29.94 15.44
C ALA A 289 -2.17 -30.86 15.07
N ALA A 290 -1.03 -30.31 14.61
CA ALA A 290 0.16 -31.09 14.28
C ALA A 290 0.93 -31.62 15.51
N LEU A 291 0.71 -31.03 16.70
CA LEU A 291 1.39 -31.41 17.95
C LEU A 291 0.53 -32.29 18.87
N GLY A 292 -0.65 -32.73 18.43
CA GLY A 292 -1.49 -33.69 19.17
C GLY A 292 -1.86 -33.25 20.60
N ARG A 293 -1.76 -31.95 20.89
CA ARG A 293 -1.95 -31.41 22.24
C ARG A 293 -3.06 -30.36 22.23
N ILE A 294 -4.20 -30.81 22.77
CA ILE A 294 -5.24 -30.06 23.49
C ILE A 294 -6.48 -29.66 22.68
N ARG A 295 -7.53 -30.46 22.93
CA ARG A 295 -8.95 -30.16 23.14
C ARG A 295 -9.28 -28.66 23.17
N GLU A 296 -10.34 -28.25 22.47
CA GLU A 296 -10.95 -26.93 22.59
C GLU A 296 -11.27 -26.61 24.06
N THR A 297 -10.35 -25.94 24.74
CA THR A 297 -10.60 -25.31 26.04
C THR A 297 -10.56 -23.81 25.81
N ARG A 298 -11.65 -23.15 26.21
CA ARG A 298 -11.74 -21.70 26.46
C ARG A 298 -10.38 -21.11 26.84
N PRO A 299 -10.02 -19.91 26.34
CA PRO A 299 -8.76 -19.28 26.72
C PRO A 299 -8.63 -19.27 28.25
N PRO A 300 -7.51 -19.76 28.81
CA PRO A 300 -7.33 -19.78 30.25
C PRO A 300 -7.48 -18.36 30.80
N LEU A 301 -8.25 -18.21 31.87
CA LEU A 301 -8.38 -16.94 32.60
C LEU A 301 -6.97 -16.41 32.92
N PRO A 302 -6.71 -15.11 32.70
CA PRO A 302 -5.37 -14.57 32.81
C PRO A 302 -4.84 -14.74 34.24
N PRO A 303 -3.56 -15.12 34.41
CA PRO A 303 -2.89 -15.01 35.70
C PRO A 303 -2.98 -13.55 36.18
N ARG A 304 -3.29 -13.36 37.47
CA ARG A 304 -3.34 -12.03 38.08
C ARG A 304 -1.93 -11.41 38.12
N GLY A 305 -1.58 -10.70 37.05
CA GLY A 305 -0.38 -9.87 36.89
C GLY A 305 -0.67 -8.76 35.87
N ARG A 306 -0.98 -7.56 36.37
CA ARG A 306 -1.60 -6.44 35.61
C ARG A 306 -0.63 -5.77 34.61
N ARG A 307 -0.44 -6.28 33.38
CA ARG A 307 0.12 -5.48 32.25
C ARG A 307 -0.37 -5.82 30.83
N HIS A 308 -0.92 -7.03 30.58
CA HIS A 308 -1.16 -7.52 29.20
C HIS A 308 -2.64 -7.71 28.80
N ASN A 309 -3.60 -7.09 29.50
CA ASN A 309 -5.03 -7.28 29.25
C ASN A 309 -5.57 -6.56 27.99
N HIS A 310 -4.73 -5.88 27.21
CA HIS A 310 -5.20 -5.12 26.06
C HIS A 310 -5.39 -6.03 24.82
N PRO A 311 -6.54 -6.03 24.12
CA PRO A 311 -6.79 -6.90 22.96
C PRO A 311 -5.72 -6.81 21.86
N ASN A 312 -5.11 -5.62 21.70
CA ASN A 312 -4.03 -5.44 20.72
C ASN A 312 -2.71 -6.13 21.12
N HIS A 313 -2.44 -6.36 22.41
CA HIS A 313 -1.27 -7.14 22.85
C HIS A 313 -1.40 -8.61 22.44
N HIS A 314 -2.59 -9.19 22.64
CA HIS A 314 -2.90 -10.55 22.18
C HIS A 314 -2.79 -10.70 20.67
N SER A 315 -3.35 -9.74 19.92
CA SER A 315 -3.24 -9.74 18.46
C SER A 315 -1.79 -9.60 18.01
N PHE A 316 -1.01 -8.73 18.67
CA PHE A 316 0.40 -8.52 18.35
C PHE A 316 1.20 -9.79 18.60
N ALA A 317 1.16 -10.34 19.81
CA ALA A 317 1.86 -11.56 20.21
C ALA A 317 1.51 -12.76 19.32
N THR A 318 0.21 -12.97 19.04
CA THR A 318 -0.24 -14.07 18.17
C THR A 318 0.29 -13.91 16.75
N HIS A 319 0.27 -12.69 16.21
CA HIS A 319 0.69 -12.45 14.83
C HIS A 319 2.20 -12.43 14.66
N THR A 320 2.98 -12.04 15.66
CA THR A 320 4.45 -12.09 15.63
C THR A 320 5.02 -13.44 16.07
N GLU A 321 4.19 -14.35 16.58
CA GLU A 321 4.62 -15.60 17.22
C GLU A 321 5.54 -15.35 18.43
N LEU A 322 5.21 -14.33 19.23
CA LEU A 322 5.90 -14.02 20.47
C LEU A 322 5.04 -14.39 21.69
N PRO A 323 5.65 -14.81 22.81
CA PRO A 323 4.96 -14.87 24.10
C PRO A 323 4.44 -13.47 24.50
N LEU A 324 3.30 -13.40 25.18
CA LEU A 324 2.73 -12.12 25.66
C LEU A 324 3.70 -11.34 26.56
N ASP A 325 4.41 -12.07 27.43
CA ASP A 325 5.36 -11.50 28.39
C ASP A 325 6.60 -10.89 27.72
N SER A 326 6.81 -11.13 26.42
CA SER A 326 7.91 -10.52 25.68
C SER A 326 7.59 -9.11 25.19
N ILE A 327 6.36 -8.63 25.33
CA ILE A 327 5.98 -7.24 25.07
C ILE A 327 6.31 -6.40 26.31
N LEU A 328 7.41 -5.64 26.26
CA LEU A 328 7.87 -4.83 27.39
C LEU A 328 7.07 -3.52 27.53
N TYR A 329 6.78 -2.90 26.38
CA TYR A 329 6.08 -1.62 26.35
C TYR A 329 5.14 -1.54 25.15
N SER A 330 4.00 -0.88 25.35
CA SER A 330 3.07 -0.54 24.28
C SER A 330 2.41 0.79 24.55
N SER A 331 2.28 1.60 23.49
CA SER A 331 1.58 2.87 23.56
C SER A 331 0.08 2.72 23.89
N TYR A 332 -0.53 1.53 23.66
CA TYR A 332 -1.94 1.28 23.99
C TYR A 332 -2.26 1.28 25.49
N THR A 333 -1.26 1.05 26.35
CA THR A 333 -1.47 0.91 27.80
C THR A 333 -0.67 1.91 28.64
N ASN A 334 0.34 2.58 28.06
CA ASN A 334 1.35 3.34 28.81
C ASN A 334 1.51 4.80 28.33
N LEU A 335 0.48 5.43 27.73
CA LEU A 335 0.50 6.85 27.38
C LEU A 335 -0.17 7.68 28.49
N SER A 336 0.52 8.70 29.01
CA SER A 336 -0.11 9.74 29.83
C SER A 336 -0.86 10.73 28.94
N SER A 337 -1.98 11.30 29.40
CA SER A 337 -2.87 12.16 28.61
C SER A 337 -2.17 13.35 27.93
N LEU A 338 -1.16 13.95 28.57
CA LEU A 338 -0.38 15.07 28.02
C LEU A 338 0.63 14.65 26.95
N TYR A 339 1.28 13.50 27.12
CA TYR A 339 2.18 12.94 26.11
C TYR A 339 1.38 12.43 24.91
N GLU A 340 0.18 11.91 25.16
CA GLU A 340 -0.83 11.56 24.15
C GLU A 340 -1.27 12.78 23.33
N ALA A 341 -1.53 13.92 23.97
CA ALA A 341 -1.88 15.16 23.27
C ALA A 341 -0.74 15.63 22.35
N ARG A 342 0.50 15.65 22.84
CA ARG A 342 1.67 16.04 22.04
C ARG A 342 1.94 15.08 20.88
N ILE A 343 1.95 13.77 21.11
CA ILE A 343 2.16 12.80 20.02
C ILE A 343 0.98 12.82 19.03
N ARG A 344 -0.27 13.00 19.49
CA ARG A 344 -1.41 13.15 18.58
C ARG A 344 -1.37 14.45 17.78
N SER A 345 -0.77 15.51 18.30
CA SER A 345 -0.46 16.71 17.51
C SER A 345 0.50 16.40 16.36
N TYR A 346 1.44 15.46 16.57
CA TYR A 346 2.43 15.02 15.59
C TYR A 346 2.04 13.64 15.03
N ARG A 347 1.01 13.65 14.18
CA ARG A 347 0.21 12.53 13.62
C ARG A 347 0.96 11.30 13.08
N SER A 348 2.30 11.34 12.98
CA SER A 348 3.09 10.45 12.13
C SER A 348 3.57 9.12 12.74
N ALA A 349 3.57 8.97 14.07
CA ALA A 349 3.87 7.69 14.75
C ALA A 349 3.20 7.58 16.13
N GLY A 350 1.87 7.62 16.14
CA GLY A 350 1.08 7.61 17.38
C GLY A 350 1.10 6.30 18.17
N VAL A 351 1.56 5.20 17.57
CA VAL A 351 1.54 3.88 18.20
C VAL A 351 2.84 3.13 17.99
N HIS A 352 3.33 2.53 19.07
CA HIS A 352 4.59 1.80 19.08
C HIS A 352 4.60 0.68 20.13
N TYR A 353 5.41 -0.34 19.85
CA TYR A 353 5.66 -1.50 20.72
C TYR A 353 7.15 -1.68 20.92
N ILE A 354 7.56 -1.99 22.15
CA ILE A 354 8.88 -2.55 22.45
C ILE A 354 8.65 -4.00 22.85
N SER A 355 9.31 -4.91 22.15
CA SER A 355 9.21 -6.35 22.42
C SER A 355 10.59 -7.01 22.35
N VAL A 356 10.72 -8.17 23.00
CA VAL A 356 11.93 -8.98 22.97
C VAL A 356 11.66 -10.21 22.13
N ASP A 357 12.54 -10.44 21.15
CA ASP A 357 12.59 -11.67 20.36
C ASP A 357 13.84 -12.45 20.75
N HIS A 358 13.64 -13.45 21.61
CA HIS A 358 14.72 -14.31 22.12
C HIS A 358 15.33 -15.20 21.02
N ASP A 359 14.56 -15.58 19.99
CA ASP A 359 15.06 -16.40 18.88
C ASP A 359 16.06 -15.62 18.00
N LEU A 360 15.92 -14.31 17.96
CA LEU A 360 16.79 -13.38 17.22
C LEU A 360 17.87 -12.74 18.09
N SER A 361 17.82 -12.95 19.41
CA SER A 361 18.57 -12.15 20.40
C SER A 361 18.44 -10.65 20.08
N ALA A 362 17.21 -10.18 19.93
CA ALA A 362 16.91 -8.82 19.51
C ALA A 362 15.82 -8.18 20.37
N ILE A 363 16.01 -6.90 20.68
CA ILE A 363 14.97 -6.02 21.18
C ILE A 363 14.41 -5.28 19.96
N VAL A 364 13.10 -5.34 19.76
CA VAL A 364 12.41 -4.84 18.58
C VAL A 364 11.52 -3.67 18.95
N LEU A 365 11.85 -2.48 18.44
CA LEU A 365 10.97 -1.32 18.45
C LEU A 365 10.16 -1.29 17.15
N THR A 366 8.85 -1.40 17.29
CA THR A 366 7.92 -1.38 16.15
C THR A 366 7.15 -0.07 16.15
N CYS A 367 7.24 0.69 15.06
CA CYS A 367 6.50 1.92 14.85
C CYS A 367 5.36 1.69 13.86
N ARG A 368 4.12 2.02 14.27
CA ARG A 368 2.95 1.94 13.40
C ARG A 368 2.89 3.15 12.48
N GLY A 369 2.51 2.93 11.22
CA GLY A 369 2.11 4.01 10.31
C GLY A 369 0.70 4.55 10.59
N THR A 370 0.28 5.51 9.77
CA THR A 370 -1.07 6.08 9.82
C THR A 370 -2.11 5.05 9.37
N LEU A 371 -3.36 5.25 9.80
CA LEU A 371 -4.41 4.23 9.74
C LEU A 371 -5.11 4.19 8.37
N GLY A 372 -5.10 5.31 7.63
CA GLY A 372 -5.61 5.39 6.26
C GLY A 372 -4.65 6.09 5.32
N LEU A 373 -4.74 5.78 4.02
CA LEU A 373 -3.92 6.39 2.98
C LEU A 373 -4.09 7.93 2.90
N SER A 374 -5.28 8.45 3.19
CA SER A 374 -5.52 9.90 3.25
C SER A 374 -4.65 10.57 4.31
N ASP A 375 -4.44 9.92 5.44
CA ASP A 375 -3.58 10.40 6.52
C ASP A 375 -2.11 10.32 6.10
N VAL A 376 -1.71 9.24 5.40
CA VAL A 376 -0.36 9.11 4.81
C VAL A 376 -0.08 10.28 3.88
N LEU A 377 -1.04 10.61 3.00
CA LEU A 377 -0.91 11.75 2.10
C LEU A 377 -0.76 13.03 2.91
N THR A 378 -1.68 13.37 3.82
CA THR A 378 -1.54 14.63 4.59
C THR A 378 -0.29 14.72 5.45
N ASP A 379 0.17 13.60 5.98
CA ASP A 379 1.36 13.53 6.83
C ASP A 379 2.66 13.51 6.03
N LEU A 380 2.62 13.34 4.70
CA LEU A 380 3.79 13.37 3.82
C LEU A 380 4.11 14.73 3.20
N PHE A 381 3.23 15.71 3.39
CA PHE A 381 3.43 17.07 2.90
C PHE A 381 3.96 17.99 4.01
N PHE A 382 4.90 17.52 4.81
CA PHE A 382 5.76 18.43 5.58
C PHE A 382 6.93 18.89 4.72
N HIS A 383 7.36 20.12 4.96
CA HIS A 383 8.60 20.68 4.42
C HIS A 383 9.79 19.74 4.65
N TYR A 384 10.82 19.89 3.84
CA TYR A 384 12.11 19.26 4.12
C TYR A 384 12.78 19.99 5.28
N ALA A 385 13.24 19.23 6.26
CA ALA A 385 14.09 19.74 7.32
C ALA A 385 15.54 19.39 7.04
N GLU A 386 16.45 20.30 7.37
CA GLU A 386 17.87 19.98 7.46
C GLU A 386 18.10 18.94 8.56
N PHE A 387 19.01 18.02 8.30
CA PHE A 387 19.30 16.92 9.20
C PHE A 387 20.79 16.82 9.50
N ASP A 388 21.20 17.23 10.68
CA ASP A 388 22.57 17.00 11.11
C ASP A 388 22.73 15.55 11.60
N LEU A 389 23.64 14.81 10.97
CA LEU A 389 24.06 13.51 11.48
C LEU A 389 24.66 13.70 12.87
N PRO A 390 24.17 12.99 13.90
CA PRO A 390 24.78 13.03 15.23
C PRO A 390 26.23 12.51 15.22
N TYR A 391 26.53 11.61 14.26
CA TYR A 391 27.83 10.96 14.06
C TYR A 391 28.26 10.97 12.60
N PRO A 392 28.84 12.09 12.11
CA PRO A 392 29.37 12.14 10.76
C PRO A 392 30.65 11.31 10.63
N ASP A 393 30.84 10.68 9.48
CA ASP A 393 32.06 9.90 9.16
C ASP A 393 33.31 10.80 9.03
N LEU A 394 33.13 12.11 8.83
CA LEU A 394 34.20 13.11 8.70
C LEU A 394 34.14 14.11 9.87
N PRO A 395 35.29 14.48 10.47
CA PRO A 395 35.36 15.51 11.50
C PRO A 395 34.81 16.86 11.02
N ARG A 396 34.23 17.65 11.92
CA ARG A 396 33.60 18.96 11.62
C ARG A 396 34.51 19.96 10.86
N ASN A 397 35.83 19.77 10.83
CA ASN A 397 36.86 20.74 10.41
C ASN A 397 37.60 20.43 9.09
N THR A 398 37.16 19.50 8.24
CA THR A 398 37.97 19.07 7.07
C THR A 398 37.96 20.00 5.84
N GLY A 399 37.36 21.20 5.87
CA GLY A 399 37.38 22.15 4.74
C GLY A 399 36.64 21.70 3.46
N THR A 400 36.20 20.44 3.40
CA THR A 400 35.31 19.89 2.37
C THR A 400 33.87 20.32 2.64
N THR A 401 33.16 20.76 1.61
CA THR A 401 31.71 21.02 1.67
C THR A 401 31.00 19.78 2.23
N ARG A 402 30.32 19.94 3.38
CA ARG A 402 29.59 18.82 4.00
C ARG A 402 28.44 18.41 3.09
N PRO A 403 28.07 17.10 3.05
CA PRO A 403 26.82 16.71 2.43
C PRO A 403 25.67 17.40 3.16
N HIS A 404 24.81 18.10 2.43
CA HIS A 404 23.60 18.69 2.97
C HIS A 404 22.54 17.59 3.08
N TYR A 405 22.39 17.02 4.27
CA TYR A 405 21.34 16.03 4.50
C TYR A 405 20.02 16.73 4.77
N ARG A 406 18.98 16.21 4.12
CA ARG A 406 17.60 16.62 4.37
C ARG A 406 16.72 15.41 4.61
N THR A 407 15.68 15.63 5.39
CA THR A 407 14.69 14.61 5.75
C THR A 407 13.31 15.22 5.75
N HIS A 408 12.29 14.38 5.72
CA HIS A 408 10.91 14.81 5.89
C HIS A 408 10.70 15.36 7.33
N ALA A 409 10.27 16.62 7.49
CA ALA A 409 10.25 17.30 8.78
C ALA A 409 9.32 16.64 9.81
N GLY A 410 8.12 16.22 9.43
CA GLY A 410 7.18 15.54 10.35
C GLY A 410 7.70 14.20 10.86
N VAL A 411 8.47 13.50 10.02
CA VAL A 411 9.11 12.22 10.37
C VAL A 411 10.27 12.46 11.33
N LEU A 412 11.09 13.48 11.05
CA LEU A 412 12.18 13.88 11.93
C LEU A 412 11.68 14.30 13.31
N GLN A 413 10.66 15.15 13.35
CA GLN A 413 10.09 15.63 14.60
C GLN A 413 9.53 14.48 15.45
N SER A 414 8.82 13.55 14.81
CA SER A 414 8.32 12.34 15.48
C SER A 414 9.47 11.47 16.01
N ALA A 415 10.53 11.28 15.23
CA ALA A 415 11.71 10.54 15.66
C ALA A 415 12.43 11.23 16.83
N GLN A 416 12.58 12.57 16.81
CA GLN A 416 13.20 13.33 17.90
C GLN A 416 12.40 13.24 19.20
N LEU A 417 11.06 13.24 19.14
CA LEU A 417 10.20 13.06 20.31
C LEU A 417 10.35 11.68 20.96
N LEU A 418 10.52 10.64 20.14
CA LEU A 418 10.81 9.28 20.63
C LEU A 418 12.25 9.17 21.12
N ALA A 419 13.20 9.86 20.48
CA ALA A 419 14.62 9.89 20.82
C ALA A 419 14.94 10.63 22.13
N ALA A 420 14.06 11.53 22.56
CA ALA A 420 14.28 12.33 23.76
C ALA A 420 14.48 11.44 25.00
N SER A 421 15.46 11.78 25.84
CA SER A 421 15.85 10.97 27.00
C SER A 421 14.76 10.84 28.07
N ASN A 422 13.81 11.78 28.10
CA ASN A 422 12.63 11.75 28.96
C ASN A 422 11.46 10.96 28.36
N SER A 423 11.56 10.51 27.10
CA SER A 423 10.50 9.75 26.45
C SER A 423 10.34 8.39 27.15
N PRO A 424 9.10 7.90 27.35
CA PRO A 424 8.87 6.56 27.88
C PRO A 424 9.53 5.48 27.02
N VAL A 425 9.54 5.68 25.70
CA VAL A 425 10.14 4.74 24.75
C VAL A 425 11.63 4.61 24.96
N PHE A 426 12.33 5.74 25.08
CA PHE A 426 13.77 5.75 25.30
C PHE A 426 14.13 5.06 26.61
N ARG A 427 13.42 5.36 27.70
CA ARG A 427 13.67 4.76 29.02
C ARG A 427 13.46 3.26 29.01
N GLU A 428 12.31 2.80 28.52
CA GLU A 428 11.99 1.37 28.45
C GLU A 428 12.94 0.61 27.52
N LEU A 429 13.34 1.23 26.40
CA LEU A 429 14.31 0.61 25.49
C LEU A 429 15.69 0.50 26.13
N ARG A 430 16.16 1.55 26.80
CA ARG A 430 17.42 1.55 27.54
C ARG A 430 17.42 0.48 28.62
N ASP A 431 16.35 0.40 29.41
CA ASP A 431 16.21 -0.56 30.51
C ASP A 431 16.17 -1.99 29.97
N ALA A 432 15.47 -2.24 28.85
CA ALA A 432 15.49 -3.52 28.15
C ALA A 432 16.90 -3.90 27.65
N MET A 433 17.64 -2.96 27.07
CA MET A 433 19.00 -3.21 26.60
C MET A 433 19.99 -3.48 27.74
N LEU A 434 19.78 -2.89 28.92
CA LEU A 434 20.54 -3.21 30.13
C LEU A 434 20.18 -4.60 30.67
N GLN A 435 18.91 -4.98 30.63
CA GLN A 435 18.43 -6.30 31.05
C GLN A 435 18.93 -7.42 30.13
N TYR A 436 19.04 -7.16 28.82
CA TYR A 436 19.46 -8.12 27.81
C TYR A 436 20.80 -7.70 27.15
N PRO A 437 21.94 -7.79 27.87
CA PRO A 437 23.23 -7.27 27.41
C PRO A 437 23.81 -7.99 26.20
N ASN A 438 23.23 -9.11 25.77
CA ASN A 438 23.65 -9.85 24.57
C ASN A 438 22.74 -9.60 23.35
N TYR A 439 21.71 -8.76 23.49
CA TYR A 439 20.72 -8.54 22.44
C TYR A 439 21.04 -7.32 21.59
N GLY A 440 20.81 -7.40 20.28
CA GLY A 440 20.88 -6.23 19.41
C GLY A 440 19.54 -5.49 19.36
N LEU A 441 19.51 -4.41 18.59
CA LEU A 441 18.37 -3.53 18.45
C LEU A 441 17.83 -3.57 17.02
N VAL A 442 16.55 -3.84 16.85
CA VAL A 442 15.87 -3.81 15.55
C VAL A 442 14.75 -2.80 15.57
N PHE A 443 14.68 -1.99 14.52
CA PHE A 443 13.55 -1.13 14.21
C PHE A 443 12.74 -1.76 13.11
N CYS A 444 11.43 -1.64 13.18
CA CYS A 444 10.59 -1.94 12.03
C CYS A 444 9.32 -1.09 12.01
N GLY A 445 8.78 -0.90 10.82
CA GLY A 445 7.57 -0.15 10.63
C GLY A 445 7.10 -0.19 9.19
N HIS A 446 5.82 0.08 9.01
CA HIS A 446 5.17 0.17 7.71
C HIS A 446 4.75 1.60 7.41
N SER A 447 4.76 1.99 6.13
CA SER A 447 4.40 3.33 5.68
C SER A 447 5.21 4.40 6.42
N LEU A 448 4.54 5.45 6.90
CA LEU A 448 5.15 6.52 7.69
C LEU A 448 5.86 6.04 8.97
N GLY A 449 5.36 4.97 9.60
CA GLY A 449 6.00 4.35 10.77
C GLY A 449 7.36 3.76 10.43
N GLY A 450 7.55 3.25 9.19
CA GLY A 450 8.85 2.84 8.67
C GLY A 450 9.82 4.02 8.52
N GLY A 451 9.31 5.20 8.15
CA GLY A 451 10.09 6.44 8.07
C GLY A 451 10.58 6.90 9.44
N VAL A 452 9.69 6.91 10.45
CA VAL A 452 10.06 7.27 11.83
C VAL A 452 11.06 6.27 12.41
N ALA A 453 10.84 4.98 12.19
CA ALA A 453 11.77 3.92 12.58
C ALA A 453 13.16 4.08 11.92
N ALA A 454 13.20 4.44 10.63
CA ALA A 454 14.42 4.71 9.90
C ALA A 454 15.20 5.90 10.48
N ILE A 455 14.56 7.06 10.65
CA ILE A 455 15.25 8.25 11.20
C ILE A 455 15.69 8.01 12.65
N LEU A 456 14.89 7.32 13.45
CA LEU A 456 15.27 6.94 14.82
C LEU A 456 16.49 6.02 14.86
N ALA A 457 16.58 5.06 13.94
CA ALA A 457 17.76 4.21 13.79
C ALA A 457 19.01 5.03 13.45
N ILE A 458 18.88 6.05 12.59
CA ILE A 458 19.99 6.95 12.26
C ILE A 458 20.42 7.74 13.51
N LEU A 459 19.47 8.33 14.23
CA LEU A 459 19.73 9.16 15.43
C LEU A 459 20.51 8.40 16.53
N TRP A 460 20.24 7.10 16.69
CA TRP A 460 20.86 6.29 17.73
C TRP A 460 22.02 5.41 17.25
N SER A 461 22.39 5.49 15.98
CA SER A 461 23.47 4.68 15.40
C SER A 461 24.74 5.50 15.16
N ARG A 462 25.86 4.78 15.03
CA ARG A 462 27.07 5.27 14.39
C ARG A 462 27.66 4.20 13.49
N ARG A 463 28.41 4.63 12.47
CA ARG A 463 29.20 3.71 11.65
C ARG A 463 30.37 3.13 12.44
N THR A 464 30.73 1.89 12.15
CA THR A 464 31.94 1.26 12.70
C THR A 464 32.97 1.13 11.59
N THR A 465 34.13 1.78 11.76
CA THR A 465 35.24 1.75 10.80
C THR A 465 36.21 0.59 11.04
N THR A 466 36.15 -0.07 12.20
CA THR A 466 37.01 -1.17 12.58
C THR A 466 36.22 -2.48 12.61
N ALA A 467 36.46 -3.37 11.64
CA ALA A 467 36.06 -4.75 11.78
C ALA A 467 36.93 -5.40 12.87
N PRO A 468 36.38 -5.96 13.95
CA PRO A 468 37.20 -6.78 14.85
C PRO A 468 37.79 -7.93 14.03
N SER A 469 39.09 -8.19 14.17
CA SER A 469 39.87 -9.17 13.39
C SER A 469 39.33 -10.61 13.42
N SER A 470 38.30 -10.88 14.22
CA SER A 470 37.61 -12.18 14.36
C SER A 470 36.08 -12.09 14.24
N ALA A 471 35.50 -10.93 13.95
CA ALA A 471 34.04 -10.73 13.90
C ALA A 471 33.54 -10.28 12.51
N PRO A 472 32.34 -10.73 12.08
CA PRO A 472 31.75 -10.26 10.83
C PRO A 472 31.57 -8.74 10.84
N ILE A 473 31.92 -8.08 9.74
CA ILE A 473 31.80 -6.64 9.51
C ILE A 473 30.42 -6.15 9.98
N ARG A 474 30.41 -5.22 10.94
CA ARG A 474 29.21 -4.53 11.44
C ARG A 474 29.26 -3.10 10.92
N TRP A 475 28.36 -2.71 10.03
CA TRP A 475 28.37 -1.35 9.47
C TRP A 475 27.91 -0.32 10.49
N PHE A 476 26.95 -0.67 11.34
CA PHE A 476 26.36 0.22 12.33
C PHE A 476 26.20 -0.44 13.70
N VAL A 477 26.42 0.37 14.73
CA VAL A 477 26.17 0.01 16.14
C VAL A 477 25.49 1.17 16.86
N THR A 478 24.89 0.90 18.03
CA THR A 478 24.38 1.96 18.91
C THR A 478 25.50 2.89 19.35
N SER A 479 25.22 4.19 19.30
CA SER A 479 26.19 5.23 19.59
C SER A 479 26.22 5.62 21.07
N GLU A 480 27.36 6.07 21.57
CA GLU A 480 27.57 6.40 22.98
C GLU A 480 26.73 7.59 23.45
N ALA A 481 26.54 8.62 22.62
CA ALA A 481 25.75 9.82 22.94
C ALA A 481 24.26 9.66 22.63
N SER A 482 23.82 8.52 22.07
CA SER A 482 22.40 8.18 22.10
C SER A 482 21.89 8.03 23.54
N GLY A 483 22.77 7.69 24.49
CA GLY A 483 22.41 7.34 25.86
C GLY A 483 21.85 5.92 26.02
N LEU A 484 21.77 5.16 24.92
CA LEU A 484 21.55 3.72 24.95
C LEU A 484 22.88 2.99 25.22
N PRO A 485 22.86 1.73 25.70
CA PRO A 485 24.07 0.92 25.79
C PRO A 485 24.82 0.91 24.43
N PRO A 486 26.11 1.28 24.39
CA PRO A 486 26.83 1.47 23.13
C PRO A 486 27.30 0.15 22.53
N ASN A 487 27.75 0.20 21.27
CA ASN A 487 28.36 -0.93 20.55
C ASN A 487 27.41 -2.13 20.35
N ARG A 488 26.10 -1.90 20.40
CA ARG A 488 25.08 -2.93 20.16
C ARG A 488 24.73 -2.99 18.67
N PRO A 489 24.54 -4.17 18.08
CA PRO A 489 24.11 -4.27 16.69
C PRO A 489 22.78 -3.55 16.50
N ILE A 490 22.64 -2.76 15.44
CA ILE A 490 21.45 -1.96 15.16
C ILE A 490 21.05 -2.11 13.69
N HIS A 491 19.76 -2.29 13.41
CA HIS A 491 19.23 -2.38 12.04
C HIS A 491 17.77 -1.97 11.95
N CYS A 492 17.33 -1.44 10.80
CA CYS A 492 15.93 -1.09 10.54
C CYS A 492 15.35 -1.83 9.32
N TYR A 493 14.15 -2.38 9.45
CA TYR A 493 13.35 -2.94 8.35
C TYR A 493 12.10 -2.08 8.12
N ALA A 494 12.12 -1.28 7.05
CA ALA A 494 11.06 -0.36 6.70
C ALA A 494 10.28 -0.87 5.48
N TYR A 495 8.94 -0.91 5.57
CA TYR A 495 8.07 -1.44 4.51
C TYR A 495 7.16 -0.33 3.99
N GLY A 496 7.05 -0.17 2.67
CA GLY A 496 6.22 0.87 2.07
C GLY A 496 6.64 2.27 2.50
N VAL A 497 7.92 2.43 2.87
CA VAL A 497 8.40 3.67 3.46
C VAL A 497 8.37 4.78 2.41
N PRO A 498 7.76 5.94 2.72
CA PRO A 498 7.79 7.06 1.81
C PRO A 498 9.20 7.62 1.64
N CYS A 499 9.37 8.51 0.66
CA CYS A 499 10.63 9.19 0.43
C CYS A 499 10.94 10.16 1.58
N VAL A 500 11.76 9.71 2.54
CA VAL A 500 12.06 10.48 3.77
C VAL A 500 13.49 10.98 3.88
N ALA A 501 14.41 10.58 2.99
CA ALA A 501 15.82 10.94 3.08
C ALA A 501 16.35 11.56 1.78
N SER A 502 17.18 12.60 1.86
CA SER A 502 17.92 13.10 0.68
C SER A 502 18.80 11.99 0.12
N ILE A 503 19.23 12.09 -1.15
CA ILE A 503 20.01 11.03 -1.79
C ILE A 503 21.29 10.70 -1.01
N ASP A 504 22.00 11.70 -0.52
CA ASP A 504 23.21 11.52 0.28
C ASP A 504 22.90 10.81 1.61
N LEU A 505 21.78 11.16 2.25
CA LEU A 505 21.34 10.51 3.48
C LEU A 505 20.91 9.05 3.22
N ALA A 506 20.21 8.79 2.12
CA ALA A 506 19.81 7.45 1.71
C ALA A 506 21.04 6.56 1.44
N ILE A 507 22.09 7.11 0.82
CA ILE A 507 23.37 6.42 0.60
C ILE A 507 24.09 6.17 1.94
N TYR A 508 24.13 7.16 2.84
CA TYR A 508 24.69 7.00 4.18
C TYR A 508 24.03 5.84 4.94
N CYS A 509 22.71 5.67 4.79
CA CYS A 509 21.93 4.65 5.48
C CYS A 509 22.12 3.21 4.96
N ARG A 510 22.88 2.98 3.87
CA ARG A 510 23.13 1.62 3.36
C ARG A 510 23.84 0.77 4.41
N GLY A 511 23.36 -0.45 4.62
CA GLY A 511 23.81 -1.33 5.70
C GLY A 511 23.15 -1.10 7.07
N LEU A 512 22.48 0.03 7.31
CA LEU A 512 21.66 0.27 8.53
C LEU A 512 20.19 0.00 8.28
N ILE A 513 19.68 0.43 7.12
CA ILE A 513 18.25 0.40 6.80
C ILE A 513 18.02 -0.49 5.58
N THR A 514 17.05 -1.39 5.69
CA THR A 514 16.49 -2.17 4.59
C THR A 514 15.09 -1.66 4.32
N SER A 515 14.89 -1.04 3.17
CA SER A 515 13.60 -0.51 2.71
C SER A 515 12.98 -1.45 1.68
N ILE A 516 11.72 -1.84 1.86
CA ILE A 516 11.01 -2.77 0.97
C ILE A 516 9.85 -2.03 0.31
N ALA A 517 9.87 -1.93 -1.01
CA ALA A 517 8.78 -1.43 -1.84
C ALA A 517 8.06 -2.60 -2.53
N ASN A 518 6.74 -2.61 -2.48
CA ASN A 518 5.93 -3.69 -3.02
C ASN A 518 5.40 -3.35 -4.41
N ALA A 519 5.89 -4.03 -5.45
CA ALA A 519 5.42 -3.94 -6.83
C ALA A 519 5.22 -2.49 -7.33
N HIS A 520 3.97 -2.03 -7.40
CA HIS A 520 3.53 -0.71 -7.82
C HIS A 520 3.06 0.17 -6.67
N ASP A 521 3.40 -0.15 -5.41
CA ASP A 521 3.13 0.68 -4.24
C ASP A 521 3.57 2.13 -4.50
N VAL A 522 2.60 3.03 -4.40
CA VAL A 522 2.76 4.46 -4.68
C VAL A 522 3.54 5.19 -3.59
N VAL A 523 3.44 4.74 -2.34
CA VAL A 523 3.93 5.51 -1.18
C VAL A 523 5.44 5.69 -1.18
N PRO A 524 6.25 4.67 -1.54
CA PRO A 524 7.69 4.84 -1.71
C PRO A 524 8.14 5.83 -2.79
N CYS A 525 7.24 6.38 -3.61
CA CYS A 525 7.54 7.48 -4.53
C CYS A 525 7.19 8.86 -3.96
N LEU A 526 6.35 8.93 -2.92
CA LEU A 526 5.77 10.19 -2.44
C LEU A 526 6.79 11.04 -1.69
N SER A 527 7.01 12.25 -2.20
CA SER A 527 7.74 13.36 -1.57
C SER A 527 7.14 14.71 -1.98
N LEU A 528 7.45 15.77 -1.24
CA LEU A 528 7.03 17.13 -1.58
C LEU A 528 7.50 17.55 -2.98
N GLY A 529 8.74 17.22 -3.34
CA GLY A 529 9.32 17.54 -4.64
C GLY A 529 8.57 16.92 -5.81
N LEU A 530 8.03 15.72 -5.64
CA LEU A 530 7.20 15.08 -6.65
C LEU A 530 5.90 15.87 -6.91
N LEU A 531 5.31 16.47 -5.88
CA LEU A 531 4.11 17.30 -6.04
C LEU A 531 4.41 18.56 -6.83
N HIS A 532 5.51 19.26 -6.51
CA HIS A 532 5.96 20.43 -7.28
C HIS A 532 6.27 20.08 -8.72
N ASP A 533 6.83 18.90 -8.97
CA ASP A 533 7.05 18.44 -10.34
C ASP A 533 5.76 18.18 -11.11
N PHE A 534 4.76 17.55 -10.49
CA PHE A 534 3.45 17.40 -11.12
C PHE A 534 2.75 18.74 -11.33
N LYS A 535 2.97 19.72 -10.45
CA LYS A 535 2.56 21.10 -10.69
C LYS A 535 3.25 21.67 -11.92
N ASN A 536 4.57 21.52 -12.08
CA ASN A 536 5.31 22.00 -13.25
C ASN A 536 4.78 21.37 -14.55
N VAL A 537 4.54 20.06 -14.53
CA VAL A 537 3.91 19.32 -15.64
C VAL A 537 2.52 19.88 -15.95
N ALA A 538 1.71 20.14 -14.93
CA ALA A 538 0.37 20.72 -15.10
C ALA A 538 0.40 22.13 -15.70
N THR A 539 1.32 22.98 -15.24
CA THR A 539 1.51 24.32 -15.78
C THR A 539 1.92 24.28 -17.25
N ILE A 540 2.84 23.38 -17.64
CA ILE A 540 3.28 23.21 -19.03
C ILE A 540 2.11 22.77 -19.91
N LEU A 541 1.39 21.73 -19.51
CA LEU A 541 0.25 21.22 -20.28
C LEU A 541 -0.90 22.24 -20.39
N ALA A 542 -1.09 23.09 -19.38
CA ALA A 542 -2.10 24.14 -19.40
C ALA A 542 -1.70 25.38 -20.23
N ALA A 543 -0.40 25.60 -20.44
CA ALA A 543 0.11 26.74 -21.22
C ALA A 543 0.09 26.48 -22.74
N GLU A 544 0.00 25.22 -23.17
CA GLU A 544 -0.10 24.85 -24.57
C GLU A 544 -1.37 25.40 -25.23
N LYS A 545 -1.22 26.02 -26.41
CA LYS A 545 -2.35 26.61 -27.17
C LYS A 545 -3.32 25.54 -27.67
N GLU A 546 -2.80 24.36 -27.96
CA GLU A 546 -3.57 23.19 -28.36
C GLU A 546 -3.82 22.31 -27.13
N PRO A 547 -4.99 21.65 -27.02
CA PRO A 547 -5.35 20.80 -25.88
C PRO A 547 -4.51 19.50 -25.89
N LEU A 548 -3.23 19.61 -25.50
CA LEU A 548 -2.25 18.54 -25.59
C LEU A 548 -2.58 17.38 -24.64
N ALA A 549 -3.08 17.69 -23.43
CA ALA A 549 -3.51 16.68 -22.48
C ALA A 549 -4.66 15.82 -23.06
N GLU A 550 -5.64 16.45 -23.70
CA GLU A 550 -6.75 15.77 -24.37
C GLU A 550 -6.26 14.94 -25.56
N LYS A 551 -5.33 15.46 -26.37
CA LYS A 551 -4.71 14.72 -27.47
C LYS A 551 -3.95 13.47 -26.99
N ILE A 552 -3.23 13.57 -25.87
CA ILE A 552 -2.54 12.43 -25.26
C ILE A 552 -3.54 11.35 -24.86
N VAL A 553 -4.61 11.73 -24.14
CA VAL A 553 -5.65 10.79 -23.70
C VAL A 553 -6.34 10.14 -24.90
N GLN A 554 -6.78 10.95 -25.88
CA GLN A 554 -7.44 10.46 -27.08
C GLN A 554 -6.58 9.45 -27.84
N ARG A 555 -5.31 9.77 -28.10
CA ARG A 555 -4.38 8.88 -28.80
C ARG A 555 -4.04 7.63 -28.00
N THR A 556 -4.01 7.72 -26.67
CA THR A 556 -3.78 6.56 -25.81
C THR A 556 -4.94 5.59 -25.92
N VAL A 557 -6.18 6.08 -25.82
CA VAL A 557 -7.39 5.26 -25.96
C VAL A 557 -7.47 4.59 -27.33
N THR A 558 -7.06 5.25 -28.41
CA THR A 558 -7.03 4.63 -29.75
C THR A 558 -5.92 3.60 -29.91
N THR A 559 -4.81 3.71 -29.15
CA THR A 559 -3.66 2.81 -29.26
C THR A 559 -3.81 1.54 -28.42
N LEU A 560 -4.49 1.62 -27.26
CA LEU A 560 -4.65 0.48 -26.32
C LEU A 560 -5.31 -0.79 -26.90
N PRO A 561 -6.26 -0.73 -27.87
CA PRO A 561 -6.87 -1.92 -28.45
C PRO A 561 -6.01 -2.67 -29.49
N SER A 562 -4.85 -2.14 -29.92
CA SER A 562 -4.10 -2.67 -31.07
C SER A 562 -2.59 -2.80 -30.77
N ILE A 563 -1.98 -3.97 -31.00
CA ILE A 563 -0.52 -4.24 -30.88
C ILE A 563 0.00 -4.71 -32.26
N PRO A 564 1.23 -4.39 -32.75
CA PRO A 564 2.39 -3.85 -32.02
C PRO A 564 2.98 -2.53 -32.56
N VAL A 565 3.57 -1.74 -31.65
CA VAL A 565 4.51 -0.62 -31.93
C VAL A 565 3.95 0.41 -32.92
N GLY A 566 2.91 1.12 -32.49
CA GLY A 566 2.23 2.13 -33.29
C GLY A 566 3.10 3.32 -33.68
N GLU A 567 2.76 3.92 -34.82
CA GLU A 567 3.24 5.18 -35.40
C GLU A 567 3.57 6.30 -34.38
N TYR A 568 2.89 6.31 -33.23
CA TYR A 568 3.05 7.30 -32.18
C TYR A 568 4.02 6.92 -31.05
N ALA A 569 4.69 5.76 -31.09
CA ALA A 569 5.55 5.29 -30.00
C ALA A 569 6.67 6.29 -29.66
N ASP A 570 7.32 6.85 -30.69
CA ASP A 570 8.35 7.88 -30.49
C ASP A 570 7.76 9.22 -30.09
N TRP A 571 6.55 9.55 -30.54
CA TRP A 571 5.83 10.75 -30.09
C TRP A 571 5.51 10.69 -28.59
N PHE A 572 4.91 9.58 -28.12
CA PHE A 572 4.64 9.35 -26.70
C PHE A 572 5.93 9.35 -25.88
N TRP A 573 7.00 8.72 -26.40
CA TRP A 573 8.29 8.70 -25.72
C TRP A 573 8.91 10.10 -25.61
N SER A 574 8.89 10.89 -26.68
CA SER A 574 9.39 12.27 -26.68
C SER A 574 8.63 13.10 -25.66
N LEU A 575 7.29 13.02 -25.65
CA LEU A 575 6.47 13.77 -24.71
C LEU A 575 6.76 13.40 -23.25
N ILE A 576 6.83 12.12 -22.91
CA ILE A 576 7.14 11.74 -21.52
C ILE A 576 8.56 12.16 -21.12
N GLN A 577 9.54 12.19 -22.04
CA GLN A 577 10.86 12.76 -21.74
C GLN A 577 10.79 14.28 -21.53
N THR A 578 10.00 15.01 -22.31
CA THR A 578 9.77 16.46 -22.11
C THR A 578 9.15 16.74 -20.74
N MET A 579 8.15 15.95 -20.33
CA MET A 579 7.55 16.07 -18.99
C MET A 579 8.58 15.73 -17.90
N ARG A 580 9.36 14.66 -18.05
CA ARG A 580 10.44 14.32 -17.10
C ARG A 580 11.52 15.40 -17.00
N ALA A 581 11.80 16.12 -18.08
CA ALA A 581 12.77 17.21 -18.08
C ALA A 581 12.32 18.41 -17.23
N SER A 582 11.01 18.61 -17.03
CA SER A 582 10.49 19.64 -16.13
C SER A 582 10.33 19.18 -14.67
N MET A 583 10.61 17.90 -14.38
CA MET A 583 10.56 17.31 -13.04
C MET A 583 11.89 17.50 -12.29
N ASN A 584 12.31 18.76 -12.13
CA ASN A 584 13.63 19.13 -11.60
C ASN A 584 13.63 19.51 -10.11
N THR A 585 12.50 19.39 -9.42
CA THR A 585 12.43 19.70 -7.98
C THR A 585 13.22 18.67 -7.18
N GLU A 586 13.83 19.13 -6.10
CA GLU A 586 14.52 18.27 -5.15
C GLU A 586 13.57 17.26 -4.52
N LYS A 587 13.94 15.98 -4.60
CA LYS A 587 13.16 14.86 -4.06
C LYS A 587 13.93 14.20 -2.93
N LEU A 588 13.17 13.67 -1.99
CA LEU A 588 13.67 12.67 -1.05
C LEU A 588 13.51 11.27 -1.67
N TYR A 589 14.08 10.26 -1.00
CA TYR A 589 14.11 8.87 -1.43
C TYR A 589 13.91 7.91 -0.25
N PRO A 590 13.53 6.65 -0.50
CA PRO A 590 13.53 5.63 0.52
C PRO A 590 14.95 5.43 1.09
N PRO A 591 15.13 5.39 2.42
CA PRO A 591 16.46 5.35 3.03
C PRO A 591 17.11 3.96 2.92
N GLY A 592 18.44 3.94 2.73
CA GLY A 592 19.26 2.73 2.87
C GLY A 592 19.25 1.80 1.66
N ASP A 593 19.33 0.49 1.93
CA ASP A 593 19.27 -0.55 0.90
C ASP A 593 17.82 -0.82 0.51
N VAL A 594 17.46 -0.47 -0.73
CA VAL A 594 16.09 -0.59 -1.24
C VAL A 594 15.89 -1.89 -2.02
N TYR A 595 14.84 -2.63 -1.67
CA TYR A 595 14.42 -3.86 -2.31
C TYR A 595 13.01 -3.71 -2.88
N ILE A 596 12.80 -4.24 -4.08
CA ILE A 596 11.53 -4.23 -4.80
C ILE A 596 11.01 -5.67 -4.85
N LEU A 597 9.81 -5.89 -4.31
CA LEU A 597 9.03 -7.10 -4.61
C LEU A 597 8.38 -6.88 -5.97
N ASP A 598 8.53 -7.83 -6.88
CA ASP A 598 7.95 -7.69 -8.22
C ASP A 598 7.34 -9.02 -8.66
N ASN A 599 6.15 -8.94 -9.25
CA ASN A 599 5.40 -10.07 -9.80
C ASN A 599 5.50 -10.18 -11.32
N SER A 600 6.34 -9.34 -11.96
CA SER A 600 6.64 -9.43 -13.38
C SER A 600 7.30 -10.78 -13.72
N PRO A 601 6.97 -11.40 -14.87
CA PRO A 601 7.56 -12.66 -15.26
C PRO A 601 9.09 -12.48 -15.38
N PRO A 602 9.90 -13.39 -14.79
CA PRO A 602 11.34 -13.33 -14.98
C PRO A 602 11.61 -13.40 -16.48
N THR A 603 12.45 -12.49 -16.96
CA THR A 603 12.63 -12.11 -18.37
C THR A 603 13.07 -13.22 -19.34
N LYS A 604 13.06 -14.51 -18.93
CA LYS A 604 13.45 -15.68 -19.74
C LYS A 604 12.78 -17.01 -19.36
N ILE A 605 11.48 -17.08 -19.01
CA ILE A 605 10.83 -18.40 -18.80
C ILE A 605 9.58 -18.59 -19.68
N GLN A 606 9.82 -19.41 -20.72
CA GLN A 606 8.98 -20.35 -21.47
C GLN A 606 7.61 -19.91 -22.00
N ALA A 607 7.52 -19.98 -23.33
CA ALA A 607 6.30 -20.14 -24.09
C ALA A 607 5.51 -21.37 -23.59
N GLY A 608 4.55 -21.11 -22.71
CA GLY A 608 3.45 -22.00 -22.35
C GLY A 608 2.14 -21.20 -22.42
N PRO A 609 0.97 -21.86 -22.49
CA PRO A 609 -0.31 -21.20 -22.77
C PRO A 609 -0.77 -20.18 -21.71
N ARG A 610 -0.13 -20.11 -20.52
CA ARG A 610 -0.35 -19.06 -19.51
C ARG A 610 0.96 -18.69 -18.81
N PRO A 611 1.37 -17.40 -18.76
CA PRO A 611 2.56 -16.98 -18.03
C PRO A 611 2.33 -17.08 -16.52
N VAL A 612 2.95 -18.08 -15.88
CA VAL A 612 2.91 -18.24 -14.42
C VAL A 612 3.76 -17.15 -13.77
N ARG A 613 3.14 -16.27 -13.00
CA ARG A 613 3.81 -15.15 -12.31
C ARG A 613 4.34 -15.58 -10.95
N TYR A 614 5.63 -15.43 -10.74
CA TYR A 614 6.30 -15.69 -9.45
C TYR A 614 6.70 -14.38 -8.80
N MET A 615 6.57 -14.30 -7.48
CA MET A 615 7.13 -13.17 -6.74
C MET A 615 8.66 -13.26 -6.72
N SER A 616 9.32 -12.18 -7.14
CA SER A 616 10.76 -12.04 -7.14
C SER A 616 11.17 -10.85 -6.25
N LEU A 617 12.36 -10.95 -5.65
CA LEU A 617 12.94 -9.87 -4.86
C LEU A 617 14.14 -9.29 -5.61
N TYR A 618 14.09 -8.00 -5.91
CA TYR A 618 15.16 -7.29 -6.58
C TYR A 618 15.78 -6.25 -5.64
N ARG A 619 17.10 -6.12 -5.64
CA ARG A 619 17.77 -4.95 -5.06
C ARG A 619 17.79 -3.83 -6.08
N CYS A 620 17.35 -2.64 -5.66
CA CYS A 620 17.39 -1.44 -6.49
C CYS A 620 18.80 -0.83 -6.46
N LEU A 621 19.49 -0.83 -7.60
CA LEU A 621 20.84 -0.25 -7.71
C LEU A 621 20.80 1.26 -7.96
N ASP A 622 19.70 1.74 -8.55
CA ASP A 622 19.49 3.13 -8.90
C ASP A 622 18.14 3.61 -8.31
N VAL A 623 18.20 4.06 -7.06
CA VAL A 623 17.03 4.50 -6.28
C VAL A 623 16.47 5.80 -6.86
N THR A 624 17.32 6.71 -7.33
CA THR A 624 16.85 7.99 -7.88
C THR A 624 16.02 7.78 -9.13
N SER A 625 16.48 6.95 -10.07
CA SER A 625 15.72 6.63 -11.28
C SER A 625 14.43 5.86 -10.97
N ARG A 626 14.42 4.93 -10.01
CA ARG A 626 13.24 4.11 -9.70
C ARG A 626 12.11 4.88 -9.03
N PHE A 627 12.43 5.81 -8.14
CA PHE A 627 11.44 6.59 -7.36
C PHE A 627 11.36 8.06 -7.82
N PHE A 628 11.85 8.35 -9.03
CA PHE A 628 11.82 9.68 -9.63
C PHE A 628 10.39 10.19 -9.88
N GLU A 629 9.48 9.28 -10.25
CA GLU A 629 8.12 9.58 -10.64
C GLU A 629 7.13 8.59 -9.99
N LEU A 630 5.85 8.97 -9.93
CA LEU A 630 4.78 8.04 -9.56
C LEU A 630 4.68 6.93 -10.59
N ASN A 631 4.42 5.70 -10.17
CA ASN A 631 4.12 4.60 -11.08
C ASN A 631 2.61 4.34 -11.07
N PHE A 632 1.89 4.91 -12.04
CA PHE A 632 0.44 4.72 -12.09
C PHE A 632 0.07 3.27 -12.39
N SER A 633 -0.60 2.63 -11.43
CA SER A 633 -1.15 1.29 -11.56
C SER A 633 -2.52 1.20 -10.91
N ARG A 634 -3.37 0.30 -11.43
CA ARG A 634 -4.68 -0.01 -10.83
C ARG A 634 -4.55 -0.52 -9.38
N SER A 635 -3.42 -1.15 -9.05
CA SER A 635 -3.15 -1.75 -7.75
C SER A 635 -2.28 -0.90 -6.81
N MET A 636 -1.87 0.30 -7.24
CA MET A 636 -0.82 1.08 -6.55
C MET A 636 -1.14 1.43 -5.09
N PHE A 637 -2.43 1.59 -4.75
CA PHE A 637 -2.88 1.85 -3.38
C PHE A 637 -3.13 0.56 -2.60
N THR A 638 -3.69 -0.47 -3.24
CA THR A 638 -3.95 -1.76 -2.59
C THR A 638 -2.66 -2.49 -2.23
N GLU A 639 -1.63 -2.34 -3.06
CA GLU A 639 -0.30 -2.93 -2.85
C GLU A 639 0.49 -2.27 -1.72
N HIS A 640 0.10 -1.04 -1.32
CA HIS A 640 0.63 -0.40 -0.12
C HIS A 640 0.11 -1.03 1.18
N SER A 641 -0.98 -1.80 1.15
CA SER A 641 -1.53 -2.33 2.39
C SER A 641 -0.55 -3.31 3.08
N PRO A 642 -0.47 -3.33 4.43
CA PRO A 642 0.34 -4.31 5.15
C PRO A 642 0.00 -5.77 4.78
N LYS A 643 -1.28 -6.01 4.45
CA LYS A 643 -1.76 -7.30 3.96
C LYS A 643 -1.09 -7.70 2.65
N ALA A 644 -1.07 -6.82 1.66
CA ALA A 644 -0.46 -7.08 0.36
C ALA A 644 1.04 -7.37 0.51
N TYR A 645 1.74 -6.63 1.37
CA TYR A 645 3.12 -6.91 1.72
C TYR A 645 3.32 -8.32 2.30
N GLU A 646 2.50 -8.72 3.28
CA GLU A 646 2.60 -10.07 3.85
C GLU A 646 2.30 -11.18 2.83
N ASP A 647 1.25 -11.02 2.03
CA ASP A 647 0.86 -12.01 1.03
C ASP A 647 1.95 -12.19 -0.04
N HIS A 648 2.50 -11.08 -0.53
CA HIS A 648 3.56 -11.04 -1.53
C HIS A 648 4.87 -11.62 -0.99
N ILE A 649 5.27 -11.24 0.23
CA ILE A 649 6.45 -11.82 0.88
C ILE A 649 6.24 -13.33 1.17
N ALA A 650 5.03 -13.75 1.55
CA ALA A 650 4.71 -15.17 1.73
C ALA A 650 4.73 -15.95 0.41
N ALA A 651 4.30 -15.35 -0.71
CA ALA A 651 4.41 -15.93 -2.04
C ALA A 651 5.89 -16.09 -2.46
N LEU A 652 6.71 -15.06 -2.22
CA LEU A 652 8.17 -15.09 -2.44
C LEU A 652 8.84 -16.25 -1.70
N ILE A 653 8.52 -16.43 -0.41
CA ILE A 653 9.12 -17.50 0.40
C ILE A 653 8.66 -18.89 -0.05
N ARG A 654 7.37 -19.05 -0.35
CA ARG A 654 6.81 -20.34 -0.76
C ARG A 654 7.22 -20.72 -2.18
N GLY A 655 7.70 -19.77 -2.99
CA GLY A 655 7.92 -19.99 -4.42
C GLY A 655 6.63 -20.31 -5.15
N GLN A 656 5.49 -19.88 -4.62
CA GLN A 656 4.18 -20.15 -5.19
C GLN A 656 3.85 -19.11 -6.26
N PRO A 657 3.12 -19.51 -7.32
CA PRO A 657 2.59 -18.57 -8.29
C PRO A 657 1.55 -17.66 -7.62
N ILE A 658 1.55 -16.39 -7.98
CA ILE A 658 0.52 -15.44 -7.52
C ILE A 658 -0.70 -15.67 -8.41
N ILE A 659 -1.75 -16.25 -7.84
CA ILE A 659 -3.05 -16.37 -8.51
C ILE A 659 -3.72 -15.00 -8.36
N SER A 660 -3.75 -14.19 -9.41
CA SER A 660 -4.61 -13.02 -9.44
C SER A 660 -6.07 -13.47 -9.54
N GLU A 661 -6.95 -12.95 -8.68
CA GLU A 661 -8.40 -13.21 -8.65
C GLU A 661 -9.15 -12.85 -9.96
N VAL A 662 -8.45 -12.43 -11.01
CA VAL A 662 -9.02 -12.07 -12.32
C VAL A 662 -9.20 -13.28 -13.26
N ASP A 663 -8.60 -14.44 -12.96
CA ASP A 663 -8.61 -15.61 -13.87
C ASP A 663 -9.49 -16.79 -13.39
N ASN A 664 -10.42 -16.57 -12.46
CA ASN A 664 -11.29 -17.63 -11.92
C ASN A 664 -12.59 -17.86 -12.72
N GLN A 665 -12.50 -17.76 -14.06
CA GLN A 665 -13.43 -18.33 -15.03
C GLN A 665 -12.50 -18.79 -16.17
N THR A 666 -12.28 -20.07 -16.42
CA THR A 666 -13.21 -21.15 -16.76
C THR A 666 -12.46 -22.49 -16.69
N TYR A 667 -13.22 -23.58 -16.81
CA TYR A 667 -12.83 -25.00 -16.95
C TYR A 667 -12.84 -25.82 -15.65
N ASP A 668 -14.05 -26.11 -15.17
CA ASP A 668 -14.37 -27.48 -14.75
C ASP A 668 -15.09 -28.17 -15.92
N THR A 669 -14.43 -29.22 -16.42
CA THR A 669 -14.83 -30.30 -17.35
C THR A 669 -15.47 -29.95 -18.69
#